data_AF-W0RFD9-F1
#
_entry.id   AF-W0RFD9-F1
#
_cell.length_a   1.000
_cell.length_b   1.000
_cell.length_c   1.000
_cell.angle_alpha   90.00
_cell.angle_beta   90.00
_cell.angle_gamma   90.00
#
_symmetry.space_group_name_H-M   'P 1'
#
loop_
_entity.id
_entity.type
_entity.pdbx_description
1 polymer ?
#
loop_
_entity_poly.entity_id
_entity_poly.type
_entity_poly.pdbx_seq_one_letter_code
_entity_poly.pdbx_strand_id
1 'polypeptide(L)'
;MSTLAIEIVAKATLLLALAGLIAASLRSATAATRHALWAVALGALLVLPATIALGPRWRVPVLAVRDTSSAHGTARPPLPRAVVAPLPAALVGDDAGPPARLKTRGADSPSAPQPIDLATLAAAIWAAGAVALLLRLVAGHVALGRLARRAERIDDAWGELLDDECARAGVRAPVRLLLHEGAASPATWGVRAPVIVLPASAADWAEPRRRTALRHELAHVARRDALVQLVSSAACALYWFHPGAWLAARRLVAERERACDDRVLALGSAPAEYASQLLDMARLARDSGLPALVTVSMARRSELEGRLLDVLDPRRARGRPSRAAGAAGVLLACALVVGLSAFRAVPRAASPSTVVPRTPVEPLRAALVPDVGALAPVVHTRQRDDSTFERALPASRGGTLTLDLRTGGAVDITGTDDDRVTVRGTLAGRAWRSTRVSLEPLLGGGVRLRAVYDGTERIQSSSHRFVIRVPRRYDVQLSSAGGSVTVRDLEGTLTGSTGGGEIEIQRVTGHAQLSTGGGDVHVSDARLTGRVATGGGEVLIERVVGGLTGHSGTGDVTYAGRGTSVSIEPSYEDVVRSRSTTTYLDARRKLADVDTVRGVEGGAIRRRSSGGAIAIEEAPRGAVLYTGGGSITVGRSAGLVSATTGGGEISLGPVDGSAEGHTGAGDVTIVVVGDGAARHDVYVTTGYGAADVWLPADISARLDLETAYTNNLGHATHIYSDWPIDLRETADWDAREGTPRRYVRGSATLGDGRSEVRVRIVNGDVRLHRGSPPGR
;
A
#
# COMPACT_ATOMS: atom_id res chain seq x y z
N MET A 1 -8.81 -28.07 5.11
CA MET A 1 -7.68 -28.04 4.14
C MET A 1 -6.91 -29.34 4.28
N SER A 2 -6.57 -30.01 3.17
CA SER A 2 -5.78 -31.25 3.24
C SER A 2 -4.40 -30.97 3.84
N THR A 3 -3.88 -31.88 4.67
CA THR A 3 -2.54 -31.79 5.29
C THR A 3 -1.42 -31.57 4.26
N LEU A 4 -1.64 -32.02 3.02
CA LEU A 4 -0.76 -31.79 1.87
C LEU A 4 -0.66 -30.31 1.46
N ALA A 5 -1.76 -29.55 1.45
CA ALA A 5 -1.75 -28.15 1.02
C ALA A 5 -0.93 -27.26 1.97
N ILE A 6 -1.12 -27.47 3.28
CA ILE A 6 -0.35 -26.76 4.33
C ILE A 6 1.14 -27.09 4.21
N GLU A 7 1.47 -28.35 3.96
CA GLU A 7 2.84 -28.80 3.77
C GLU A 7 3.51 -28.16 2.53
N ILE A 8 2.80 -28.10 1.40
CA ILE A 8 3.31 -27.44 0.18
C ILE A 8 3.60 -25.96 0.45
N VAL A 9 2.69 -25.24 1.12
CA VAL A 9 2.86 -23.81 1.42
C VAL A 9 4.00 -23.57 2.39
N ALA A 10 4.13 -24.39 3.44
CA ALA A 10 5.23 -24.29 4.40
C ALA A 10 6.59 -24.53 3.72
N LYS A 11 6.71 -25.59 2.90
CA LYS A 11 7.94 -25.91 2.16
C LYS A 11 8.27 -24.85 1.11
N ALA A 12 7.26 -24.30 0.41
CA ALA A 12 7.44 -23.19 -0.51
C ALA A 12 7.96 -21.93 0.20
N THR A 13 7.40 -21.60 1.37
CA THR A 13 7.86 -20.48 2.21
C THR A 13 9.33 -20.65 2.59
N LEU A 14 9.68 -21.84 3.10
CA LEU A 14 11.04 -22.14 3.55
C LEU A 14 12.07 -22.11 2.42
N LEU A 15 11.72 -22.68 1.26
CA LEU A 15 12.56 -22.65 0.05
C LEU A 15 12.86 -21.23 -0.39
N LEU A 16 11.84 -20.37 -0.44
CA LEU A 16 12.00 -18.97 -0.84
C LEU A 16 12.76 -18.14 0.20
N ALA A 17 12.52 -18.37 1.49
CA ALA A 17 13.25 -17.71 2.57
C ALA A 17 14.75 -18.04 2.51
N LEU A 18 15.08 -19.31 2.32
CA LEU A 18 16.46 -19.76 2.23
C LEU A 18 17.15 -19.27 0.95
N ALA A 19 16.46 -19.27 -0.20
CA ALA A 19 16.97 -18.65 -1.41
C ALA A 19 17.27 -17.15 -1.18
N GLY A 20 16.42 -16.44 -0.43
CA GLY A 20 16.67 -15.06 -0.01
C GLY A 20 17.90 -14.90 0.88
N LEU A 21 18.09 -15.78 1.86
CA LEU A 21 19.26 -15.76 2.74
C LEU A 21 20.57 -16.04 1.97
N ILE A 22 20.57 -17.02 1.08
CA ILE A 22 21.71 -17.32 0.21
C ILE A 22 21.99 -16.16 -0.74
N ALA A 23 20.96 -15.56 -1.35
CA ALA A 23 21.14 -14.38 -2.18
C ALA A 23 21.75 -13.21 -1.39
N ALA A 24 21.36 -13.04 -0.12
CA ALA A 24 21.87 -12.01 0.78
C ALA A 24 23.28 -12.28 1.31
N SER A 25 23.76 -13.54 1.33
CA SER A 25 25.16 -13.87 1.65
C SER A 25 26.06 -13.76 0.42
N LEU A 26 25.53 -13.98 -0.77
CA LEU A 26 26.22 -13.85 -2.06
C LEU A 26 26.25 -12.40 -2.59
N ARG A 27 26.40 -11.38 -1.73
CA ARG A 27 26.44 -9.97 -2.18
C ARG A 27 27.63 -9.66 -3.09
N SER A 28 28.74 -10.38 -2.88
CA SER A 28 29.95 -10.28 -3.71
C SER A 28 29.90 -11.11 -4.98
N ALA A 29 28.89 -11.98 -5.16
CA ALA A 29 28.75 -12.78 -6.37
C ALA A 29 28.25 -11.95 -7.56
N THR A 30 28.41 -12.49 -8.77
CA THR A 30 27.92 -11.84 -9.99
C THR A 30 26.38 -11.83 -10.03
N ALA A 31 25.79 -10.82 -10.67
CA ALA A 31 24.33 -10.74 -10.83
C ALA A 31 23.76 -11.99 -11.53
N ALA A 32 24.50 -12.55 -12.47
CA ALA A 32 24.13 -13.80 -13.14
C ALA A 32 23.98 -14.99 -12.17
N THR A 33 24.80 -15.06 -11.11
CA THR A 33 24.72 -16.12 -10.10
C THR A 33 23.48 -15.97 -9.24
N ARG A 34 23.20 -14.75 -8.77
CA ARG A 34 21.98 -14.46 -8.00
C ARG A 34 20.72 -14.67 -8.83
N HIS A 35 20.74 -14.29 -10.10
CA HIS A 35 19.65 -14.59 -11.04
C HIS A 35 19.43 -16.10 -11.17
N ALA A 36 20.50 -16.89 -11.35
CA ALA A 36 20.39 -18.35 -11.45
C ALA A 36 19.77 -18.97 -10.19
N LEU A 37 20.17 -18.51 -9.00
CA LEU A 37 19.59 -18.95 -7.74
C LEU A 37 18.07 -18.71 -7.68
N TRP A 38 17.61 -17.50 -8.02
CA TRP A 38 16.18 -17.18 -8.04
C TRP A 38 15.42 -17.98 -9.11
N ALA A 39 16.02 -18.18 -10.29
CA ALA A 39 15.42 -18.96 -11.37
C ALA A 39 15.22 -20.42 -10.96
N VAL A 40 16.23 -21.01 -10.31
CA VAL A 40 16.17 -22.37 -9.78
C VAL A 40 15.16 -22.47 -8.64
N ALA A 41 15.10 -21.51 -7.72
CA ALA A 41 14.13 -21.51 -6.63
C ALA A 41 12.68 -21.46 -7.14
N LEU A 42 12.39 -20.61 -8.14
CA LEU A 42 11.07 -20.52 -8.76
C LEU A 42 10.74 -21.77 -9.59
N GLY A 43 11.73 -22.34 -10.31
CA GLY A 43 11.56 -23.62 -10.98
C GLY A 43 11.26 -24.76 -10.01
N ALA A 44 11.94 -24.78 -8.86
CA ALA A 44 11.72 -25.78 -7.81
C ALA A 44 10.29 -25.71 -7.23
N LEU A 45 9.69 -24.53 -7.12
CA LEU A 45 8.28 -24.40 -6.72
C LEU A 45 7.33 -25.13 -7.68
N LEU A 46 7.61 -25.15 -8.99
CA LEU A 46 6.76 -25.86 -9.95
C LEU A 46 6.79 -27.37 -9.78
N VAL A 47 7.93 -27.91 -9.34
CA VAL A 47 8.13 -29.36 -9.19
C VAL A 47 7.76 -29.82 -7.77
N LEU A 48 7.75 -28.92 -6.79
CA LEU A 48 7.50 -29.21 -5.37
C LEU A 48 6.21 -30.01 -5.08
N PRO A 49 5.05 -29.72 -5.70
CA PRO A 49 3.85 -30.53 -5.48
C PRO A 49 4.03 -31.99 -5.94
N ALA A 50 4.71 -32.19 -7.08
CA ALA A 50 4.98 -33.52 -7.61
C ALA A 50 5.98 -34.29 -6.73
N THR A 51 7.03 -33.63 -6.22
CA THR A 51 8.00 -34.28 -5.33
C THR A 51 7.40 -34.66 -3.97
N ILE A 52 6.46 -33.88 -3.44
CA ILE A 52 5.75 -34.24 -2.20
C ILE A 52 4.79 -35.42 -2.43
N ALA A 53 4.17 -35.49 -3.61
CA ALA A 53 3.26 -36.58 -3.95
C ALA A 53 4.00 -37.91 -4.18
N LEU A 54 5.18 -37.87 -4.81
CA LEU A 54 5.95 -39.05 -5.23
C LEU A 54 7.11 -39.41 -4.29
N GLY A 55 7.48 -38.53 -3.36
CA GLY A 55 8.68 -38.64 -2.54
C GLY A 55 8.60 -39.63 -1.37
N PRO A 56 9.75 -40.10 -0.87
CA PRO A 56 9.83 -41.00 0.29
C PRO A 56 9.34 -40.32 1.57
N ARG A 57 8.59 -41.06 2.40
CA ARG A 57 7.91 -40.54 3.60
C ARG A 57 8.71 -40.86 4.87
N TRP A 58 9.73 -40.08 5.20
CA TRP A 58 10.47 -40.25 6.46
C TRP A 58 9.75 -39.53 7.61
N ARG A 59 9.39 -40.30 8.65
CA ARG A 59 8.70 -39.81 9.85
C ARG A 59 9.71 -39.50 10.93
N VAL A 60 9.87 -38.24 11.30
CA VAL A 60 10.73 -37.83 12.42
C VAL A 60 9.84 -37.34 13.57
N PRO A 61 9.90 -37.96 14.76
CA PRO A 61 9.11 -37.53 15.92
C PRO A 61 9.81 -36.35 16.62
N VAL A 62 9.25 -35.15 16.53
CA VAL A 62 9.92 -33.90 16.99
C VAL A 62 9.28 -33.29 18.24
N LEU A 63 7.97 -33.50 18.50
CA LEU A 63 7.27 -32.90 19.66
C LEU A 63 6.21 -33.85 20.23
N ALA A 64 6.18 -33.99 21.56
CA ALA A 64 5.07 -34.59 22.30
C ALA A 64 3.98 -33.53 22.48
N VAL A 65 3.05 -33.45 21.53
CA VAL A 65 1.84 -32.64 21.69
C VAL A 65 0.89 -33.45 22.58
N ARG A 66 0.55 -32.93 23.76
CA ARG A 66 -0.60 -33.46 24.52
C ARG A 66 -1.84 -33.12 23.70
N ASP A 67 -2.49 -34.13 23.14
CA ASP A 67 -3.81 -33.97 22.54
C ASP A 67 -4.78 -33.48 23.62
N THR A 68 -5.10 -32.19 23.60
CA THR A 68 -6.24 -31.62 24.34
C THR A 68 -7.56 -31.82 23.59
N SER A 69 -7.53 -32.56 22.47
CA SER A 69 -8.67 -32.82 21.60
C SER A 69 -9.26 -34.23 21.79
N SER A 70 -9.54 -34.60 23.03
CA SER A 70 -10.38 -35.77 23.35
C SER A 70 -11.15 -35.58 24.65
N ALA A 71 -11.81 -34.43 24.80
CA ALA A 71 -12.72 -34.19 25.92
C ALA A 71 -13.98 -33.43 25.49
N HIS A 72 -14.57 -33.76 24.33
CA HIS A 72 -15.96 -33.36 24.00
C HIS A 72 -16.74 -34.44 23.22
N GLY A 73 -16.27 -35.69 23.22
CA GLY A 73 -17.14 -36.82 22.88
C GLY A 73 -18.09 -37.04 24.04
N THR A 74 -19.37 -36.74 23.86
CA THR A 74 -20.46 -37.18 24.73
C THR A 74 -20.46 -38.72 24.75
N ALA A 75 -19.67 -39.29 25.67
CA ALA A 75 -19.75 -40.69 26.03
C ALA A 75 -21.13 -40.91 26.65
N ARG A 76 -22.07 -41.37 25.82
CA ARG A 76 -23.33 -41.94 26.27
C ARG A 76 -22.97 -43.08 27.23
N PRO A 77 -23.46 -43.09 28.49
CA PRO A 77 -23.13 -44.17 29.40
C PRO A 77 -23.64 -45.49 28.81
N PRO A 78 -22.86 -46.59 28.86
CA PRO A 78 -23.38 -47.88 28.46
C PRO A 78 -24.53 -48.24 29.41
N LEU A 79 -25.71 -48.50 28.83
CA LEU A 79 -26.83 -49.06 29.57
C LEU A 79 -26.38 -50.38 30.22
N PRO A 80 -26.77 -50.65 31.48
CA PRO A 80 -26.43 -51.91 32.13
C PRO A 80 -27.01 -53.07 31.32
N ARG A 81 -26.14 -54.00 30.91
CA ARG A 81 -26.53 -55.28 30.34
C ARG A 81 -27.40 -56.00 31.37
N ALA A 82 -28.69 -56.10 31.11
CA ALA A 82 -29.56 -57.02 31.83
C ALA A 82 -29.03 -58.44 31.58
N VAL A 83 -28.64 -59.12 32.66
CA VAL A 83 -28.35 -60.54 32.65
C VAL A 83 -29.67 -61.26 32.41
N VAL A 84 -29.90 -61.66 31.17
CA VAL A 84 -30.99 -62.59 30.83
C VAL A 84 -30.44 -63.99 31.04
N ALA A 85 -30.96 -64.68 32.05
CA ALA A 85 -30.70 -66.09 32.29
C ALA A 85 -31.26 -66.93 31.11
N PRO A 86 -30.58 -68.02 30.69
CA PRO A 86 -31.09 -68.87 29.63
C PRO A 86 -32.15 -69.83 30.20
N LEU A 87 -33.34 -69.83 29.60
CA LEU A 87 -34.29 -70.95 29.71
C LEU A 87 -34.25 -71.77 28.40
N PRO A 88 -34.44 -73.11 28.47
CA PRO A 88 -34.02 -74.02 27.42
C PRO A 88 -35.01 -74.14 26.26
N ALA A 89 -34.45 -74.55 25.12
CA ALA A 89 -35.11 -74.82 23.86
C ALA A 89 -36.15 -75.94 23.96
N ALA A 90 -37.30 -75.74 23.33
CA ALA A 90 -38.17 -76.82 22.91
C ALA A 90 -38.86 -76.48 21.58
N LEU A 91 -38.58 -77.35 20.61
CA LEU A 91 -39.46 -77.85 19.55
C LEU A 91 -39.54 -77.08 18.22
N VAL A 92 -38.94 -77.73 17.21
CA VAL A 92 -39.53 -78.06 15.88
C VAL A 92 -39.88 -76.86 14.98
N GLY A 93 -39.33 -76.66 13.79
CA GLY A 93 -38.95 -77.63 12.77
C GLY A 93 -39.92 -77.54 11.60
N ASP A 94 -39.51 -76.77 10.59
CA ASP A 94 -39.89 -76.73 9.17
C ASP A 94 -41.30 -76.29 8.68
N ASP A 95 -41.21 -75.61 7.52
CA ASP A 95 -42.22 -75.29 6.49
C ASP A 95 -43.32 -74.26 6.75
N ALA A 96 -43.20 -73.08 6.10
CA ALA A 96 -44.25 -72.45 5.26
C ALA A 96 -43.88 -71.02 4.78
N GLY A 97 -43.81 -70.85 3.45
CA GLY A 97 -44.41 -69.75 2.66
C GLY A 97 -43.97 -68.28 2.86
N PRO A 98 -43.61 -67.54 1.78
CA PRO A 98 -43.28 -66.12 1.88
C PRO A 98 -44.54 -65.23 1.76
N PRO A 99 -44.70 -64.16 2.56
CA PRO A 99 -45.53 -63.04 2.15
C PRO A 99 -44.70 -62.01 1.38
N ALA A 100 -45.26 -61.60 0.24
CA ALA A 100 -44.70 -60.71 -0.75
C ALA A 100 -44.16 -59.39 -0.17
N ARG A 101 -42.91 -59.05 -0.52
CA ARG A 101 -42.41 -57.67 -0.40
C ARG A 101 -43.07 -56.81 -1.47
N LEU A 102 -44.00 -55.97 -1.03
CA LEU A 102 -44.36 -54.75 -1.76
C LEU A 102 -43.08 -53.94 -2.00
N LYS A 103 -42.62 -53.89 -3.26
CA LYS A 103 -41.68 -52.88 -3.74
C LYS A 103 -42.43 -51.54 -3.71
N THR A 104 -42.43 -50.89 -2.55
CA THR A 104 -42.63 -49.44 -2.51
C THR A 104 -41.47 -48.83 -3.28
N ARG A 105 -41.78 -48.35 -4.49
CA ARG A 105 -40.93 -47.48 -5.29
C ARG A 105 -40.68 -46.25 -4.42
N GLY A 106 -39.54 -46.24 -3.72
CA GLY A 106 -39.12 -45.12 -2.91
C GLY A 106 -39.10 -43.89 -3.80
N ALA A 107 -39.93 -42.91 -3.48
CA ALA A 107 -39.80 -41.58 -4.02
C ALA A 107 -38.35 -41.14 -3.74
N ASP A 108 -37.60 -40.83 -4.79
CA ASP A 108 -36.31 -40.15 -4.68
C ASP A 108 -36.57 -38.81 -4.01
N SER A 109 -36.43 -38.78 -2.68
CA SER A 109 -36.34 -37.55 -1.92
C SER A 109 -35.17 -36.76 -2.49
N PRO A 110 -35.36 -35.50 -2.92
CA PRO A 110 -34.26 -34.68 -3.42
C PRO A 110 -33.19 -34.60 -2.34
N SER A 111 -32.01 -35.13 -2.64
CA SER A 111 -30.86 -35.12 -1.74
C SER A 111 -30.60 -33.68 -1.33
N ALA A 112 -30.75 -33.38 -0.03
CA ALA A 112 -30.43 -32.08 0.51
C ALA A 112 -29.01 -31.68 0.07
N PRO A 113 -28.79 -30.44 -0.42
CA PRO A 113 -27.50 -30.02 -0.93
C PRO A 113 -26.46 -30.18 0.17
N GLN A 114 -25.48 -31.05 -0.05
CA GLN A 114 -24.39 -31.22 0.90
C GLN A 114 -23.65 -29.89 1.04
N PRO A 115 -23.40 -29.40 2.26
CA PRO A 115 -22.65 -28.18 2.46
C PRO A 115 -21.28 -28.33 1.79
N ILE A 116 -20.94 -27.39 0.91
CA ILE A 116 -19.67 -27.40 0.18
C ILE A 116 -18.53 -27.43 1.22
N ASP A 117 -17.75 -28.50 1.22
CA ASP A 117 -16.56 -28.61 2.06
C ASP A 117 -15.64 -27.42 1.80
N LEU A 118 -15.24 -26.74 2.87
CA LEU A 118 -14.37 -25.56 2.81
C LEU A 118 -13.05 -25.87 2.07
N ALA A 119 -12.57 -27.10 2.12
CA ALA A 119 -11.40 -27.51 1.34
C ALA A 119 -11.68 -27.54 -0.17
N THR A 120 -12.88 -27.95 -0.58
CA THR A 120 -13.34 -27.94 -1.99
C THR A 120 -13.51 -26.52 -2.49
N LEU A 121 -14.10 -25.63 -1.68
CA LEU A 121 -14.21 -24.21 -2.01
C LEU A 121 -12.83 -23.55 -2.15
N ALA A 122 -11.90 -23.81 -1.22
CA ALA A 122 -10.55 -23.28 -1.28
C ALA A 122 -9.77 -23.80 -2.52
N ALA A 123 -9.92 -25.08 -2.87
CA ALA A 123 -9.32 -25.64 -4.07
C ALA A 123 -9.91 -25.03 -5.35
N ALA A 124 -11.23 -24.79 -5.39
CA ALA A 124 -11.89 -24.13 -6.51
C ALA A 124 -11.42 -22.68 -6.69
N ILE A 125 -11.31 -21.91 -5.60
CA ILE A 125 -10.77 -20.53 -5.62
C ILE A 125 -9.31 -20.53 -6.09
N TRP A 126 -8.50 -21.46 -5.58
CA TRP A 126 -7.11 -21.61 -6.00
C TRP A 126 -7.01 -21.90 -7.51
N ALA A 127 -7.78 -22.88 -8.00
CA ALA A 127 -7.81 -23.28 -9.40
C ALA A 127 -8.29 -22.13 -10.30
N ALA A 128 -9.34 -21.42 -9.90
CA ALA A 128 -9.84 -20.26 -10.63
C ALA A 128 -8.78 -19.15 -10.76
N GLY A 129 -8.08 -18.82 -9.67
CA GLY A 129 -7.00 -17.82 -9.69
C GLY A 129 -5.81 -18.25 -10.56
N ALA A 130 -5.38 -19.52 -10.44
CA ALA A 130 -4.29 -20.07 -11.24
C ALA A 130 -4.65 -20.09 -12.74
N VAL A 131 -5.85 -20.56 -13.09
CA VAL A 131 -6.35 -20.59 -14.46
C VAL A 131 -6.45 -19.17 -15.03
N ALA A 132 -7.00 -18.21 -14.28
CA ALA A 132 -7.10 -16.83 -14.74
C ALA A 132 -5.72 -16.21 -15.07
N LEU A 133 -4.72 -16.44 -14.22
CA LEU A 133 -3.37 -15.92 -14.44
C LEU A 133 -2.63 -16.65 -15.56
N LEU A 134 -2.81 -17.98 -15.70
CA LEU A 134 -2.27 -18.75 -16.81
C LEU A 134 -2.91 -18.36 -18.15
N LEU A 135 -4.23 -18.17 -18.18
CA LEU A 135 -4.93 -17.67 -19.37
C LEU A 135 -4.46 -16.28 -19.75
N ARG A 136 -4.26 -15.39 -18.77
CA ARG A 136 -3.67 -14.06 -19.01
C ARG A 136 -2.25 -14.18 -19.59
N LEU A 137 -1.42 -15.10 -19.08
CA LEU A 137 -0.07 -15.35 -19.60
C LEU A 137 -0.11 -15.85 -21.05
N VAL A 138 -1.00 -16.80 -21.35
CA VAL A 138 -1.20 -17.34 -22.69
C VAL A 138 -1.73 -16.26 -23.63
N ALA A 139 -2.72 -15.47 -23.21
CA ALA A 139 -3.27 -14.38 -23.99
C ALA A 139 -2.21 -13.33 -24.33
N GLY A 140 -1.35 -12.96 -23.36
CA GLY A 140 -0.19 -12.11 -23.60
C GLY A 140 0.79 -12.72 -24.60
N HIS A 141 1.08 -14.02 -24.47
CA HIS A 141 1.96 -14.75 -25.39
C HIS A 141 1.42 -14.77 -26.82
N VAL A 142 0.12 -14.99 -26.97
CA VAL A 142 -0.59 -14.99 -28.25
C VAL A 142 -0.67 -13.59 -28.84
N ALA A 143 -0.93 -12.56 -28.02
CA ALA A 143 -0.98 -11.17 -28.47
C ALA A 143 0.39 -10.73 -29.03
N LEU A 144 1.48 -11.03 -28.32
CA LEU A 144 2.84 -10.78 -28.81
C LEU A 144 3.17 -11.58 -30.08
N GLY A 145 2.73 -12.84 -30.18
CA GLY A 145 2.87 -13.64 -31.39
C GLY A 145 2.03 -13.12 -32.58
N ARG A 146 0.91 -12.46 -32.33
CA ARG A 146 0.13 -11.75 -33.36
C ARG A 146 0.83 -10.47 -33.79
N LEU A 147 1.41 -9.72 -32.85
CA LEU A 147 2.20 -8.52 -33.12
C LEU A 147 3.43 -8.83 -34.01
N ALA A 148 4.17 -9.88 -33.66
CA ALA A 148 5.34 -10.35 -34.41
C ALA A 148 5.00 -10.90 -35.81
N ARG A 149 3.73 -11.22 -36.09
CA ARG A 149 3.27 -11.61 -37.44
C ARG A 149 2.87 -10.42 -38.31
N ARG A 150 2.61 -9.25 -37.71
CA ARG A 150 2.24 -8.01 -38.40
C ARG A 150 3.42 -7.05 -38.59
N ALA A 151 4.57 -7.38 -38.00
CA ALA A 151 5.76 -6.54 -38.07
C ALA A 151 6.57 -6.83 -39.34
N GLU A 152 7.14 -5.77 -39.90
CA GLU A 152 7.92 -5.80 -41.13
C GLU A 152 9.36 -6.27 -40.85
N ARG A 153 9.97 -6.98 -41.80
CA ARG A 153 11.37 -7.38 -41.70
C ARG A 153 12.24 -6.18 -42.05
N ILE A 154 13.26 -5.96 -41.23
CA ILE A 154 14.26 -4.91 -41.42
C ILE A 154 15.22 -5.28 -42.58
N ASP A 155 15.66 -4.26 -43.32
CA ASP A 155 16.64 -4.27 -44.42
C ASP A 155 18.02 -4.91 -44.10
N ASP A 156 18.75 -5.23 -45.17
CA ASP A 156 20.03 -5.96 -45.21
C ASP A 156 21.13 -5.36 -44.31
N ALA A 157 21.18 -4.03 -44.14
CA ALA A 157 22.22 -3.35 -43.33
C ALA A 157 22.19 -3.72 -41.83
N TRP A 158 21.04 -4.14 -41.31
CA TRP A 158 20.94 -4.68 -39.95
C TRP A 158 21.22 -6.18 -39.89
N GLY A 159 21.09 -6.90 -41.01
CA GLY A 159 21.38 -8.33 -41.09
C GLY A 159 22.84 -8.60 -40.77
N GLU A 160 23.76 -7.90 -41.43
CA GLU A 160 25.21 -8.05 -41.18
C GLU A 160 25.58 -7.69 -39.73
N LEU A 161 25.04 -6.59 -39.21
CA LEU A 161 25.27 -6.16 -37.83
C LEU A 161 24.72 -7.16 -36.80
N LEU A 162 23.53 -7.72 -37.08
CA LEU A 162 22.90 -8.74 -36.23
C LEU A 162 23.71 -10.03 -36.22
N ASP A 163 24.22 -10.46 -37.37
CA ASP A 163 25.02 -11.69 -37.50
C ASP A 163 26.36 -11.55 -36.77
N ASP A 164 27.06 -10.42 -36.91
CA ASP A 164 28.29 -10.11 -36.17
C ASP A 164 28.04 -10.15 -34.65
N GLU A 165 27.02 -9.44 -34.17
CA GLU A 165 26.73 -9.38 -32.74
C GLU A 165 26.16 -10.71 -32.20
N CYS A 166 25.45 -11.51 -33.02
CA CYS A 166 25.04 -12.87 -32.65
C CYS A 166 26.26 -13.78 -32.47
N ALA A 167 27.24 -13.71 -33.36
CA ALA A 167 28.48 -14.48 -33.26
C ALA A 167 29.26 -14.10 -31.99
N ARG A 168 29.40 -12.81 -31.70
CA ARG A 168 30.07 -12.29 -30.48
C ARG A 168 29.33 -12.67 -29.21
N ALA A 169 27.99 -12.62 -29.23
CA ALA A 169 27.17 -13.08 -28.13
C ALA A 169 27.17 -14.62 -28.01
N GLY A 170 27.58 -15.38 -29.03
CA GLY A 170 27.48 -16.84 -29.04
C GLY A 170 26.03 -17.33 -29.11
N VAL A 171 25.16 -16.56 -29.76
CA VAL A 171 23.78 -16.95 -30.07
C VAL A 171 23.78 -17.72 -31.38
N ARG A 172 23.40 -19.00 -31.33
CA ARG A 172 23.31 -19.90 -32.50
C ARG A 172 21.88 -20.04 -33.05
N ALA A 173 20.90 -19.49 -32.35
CA ALA A 173 19.50 -19.55 -32.77
C ALA A 173 19.25 -18.49 -33.86
N PRO A 174 18.40 -18.77 -34.87
CA PRO A 174 18.04 -17.77 -35.87
C PRO A 174 17.20 -16.68 -35.20
N VAL A 175 17.81 -15.51 -34.95
CA VAL A 175 17.15 -14.35 -34.34
C VAL A 175 16.43 -13.57 -35.45
N ARG A 176 15.15 -13.27 -35.25
CA ARG A 176 14.40 -12.42 -36.17
C ARG A 176 14.37 -10.99 -35.65
N LEU A 177 14.74 -10.02 -36.47
CA LEU A 177 14.64 -8.60 -36.16
C LEU A 177 13.42 -7.99 -36.85
N LEU A 178 12.59 -7.29 -36.09
CA LEU A 178 11.31 -6.72 -36.57
C LEU A 178 11.17 -5.26 -36.13
N LEU A 179 10.61 -4.40 -36.99
CA LEU A 179 10.18 -3.04 -36.62
C LEU A 179 8.69 -3.02 -36.32
N HIS A 180 8.31 -2.28 -35.28
CA HIS A 180 6.91 -2.08 -34.96
C HIS A 180 6.65 -0.66 -34.41
N GLU A 181 5.71 0.06 -35.03
CA GLU A 181 5.35 1.44 -34.63
C GLU A 181 4.84 1.53 -33.18
N GLY A 182 4.07 0.53 -32.75
CA GLY A 182 3.59 0.42 -31.37
C GLY A 182 4.59 -0.13 -30.36
N ALA A 183 5.89 -0.21 -30.66
CA ALA A 183 6.90 -0.62 -29.68
C ALA A 183 7.57 0.61 -29.06
N ALA A 184 7.50 0.73 -27.73
CA ALA A 184 8.07 1.84 -26.95
C ALA A 184 9.59 1.75 -26.76
N SER A 185 10.12 0.54 -26.71
CA SER A 185 11.54 0.25 -26.50
C SER A 185 11.90 -1.05 -27.22
N PRO A 186 13.20 -1.31 -27.48
CA PRO A 186 13.66 -2.65 -27.82
C PRO A 186 13.11 -3.69 -26.83
N ALA A 187 12.72 -4.85 -27.37
CA ALA A 187 12.23 -5.95 -26.56
C ALA A 187 12.48 -7.30 -27.24
N THR A 188 13.02 -8.24 -26.48
CA THR A 188 13.21 -9.63 -26.88
C THR A 188 12.04 -10.51 -26.43
N TRP A 189 11.61 -11.38 -27.32
CA TRP A 189 10.55 -12.35 -27.06
C TRP A 189 10.81 -13.70 -27.75
N GLY A 190 10.27 -14.79 -27.18
CA GLY A 190 10.34 -16.13 -27.76
C GLY A 190 11.46 -17.01 -27.19
N VAL A 191 11.19 -18.32 -27.10
CA VAL A 191 12.12 -19.30 -26.48
C VAL A 191 12.95 -20.06 -27.51
N ARG A 192 12.31 -20.63 -28.54
CA ARG A 192 13.00 -21.45 -29.56
C ARG A 192 13.39 -20.65 -30.81
N ALA A 193 12.57 -19.67 -31.17
CA ALA A 193 12.81 -18.73 -32.26
C ALA A 193 12.73 -17.32 -31.66
N PRO A 194 13.85 -16.79 -31.14
CA PRO A 194 13.88 -15.47 -30.52
C PRO A 194 13.61 -14.39 -31.57
N VAL A 195 12.78 -13.42 -31.18
CA VAL A 195 12.39 -12.27 -31.97
C VAL A 195 12.78 -11.03 -31.18
N ILE A 196 13.55 -10.13 -31.80
CA ILE A 196 13.86 -8.81 -31.28
C ILE A 196 12.96 -7.82 -32.01
N VAL A 197 12.12 -7.13 -31.25
CA VAL A 197 11.26 -6.06 -31.77
C VAL A 197 11.88 -4.72 -31.43
N LEU A 198 12.04 -3.87 -32.43
CA LEU A 198 12.57 -2.53 -32.31
C LEU A 198 11.46 -1.48 -32.55
N PRO A 199 11.55 -0.31 -31.90
CA PRO A 199 10.66 0.82 -32.21
C PRO A 199 10.87 1.28 -33.65
N ALA A 200 9.85 1.85 -34.30
CA ALA A 200 9.98 2.39 -35.66
C ALA A 200 11.14 3.41 -35.79
N SER A 201 11.35 4.23 -34.75
CA SER A 201 12.48 5.19 -34.68
C SER A 201 13.86 4.54 -34.70
N ALA A 202 13.96 3.22 -34.49
CA ALA A 202 15.23 2.51 -34.59
C ALA A 202 15.79 2.51 -36.01
N ALA A 203 14.95 2.63 -37.03
CA ALA A 203 15.40 2.75 -38.43
C ALA A 203 16.47 3.87 -38.58
N ASP A 204 16.30 4.98 -37.89
CA ASP A 204 17.16 6.17 -37.99
C ASP A 204 18.32 6.20 -36.98
N TRP A 205 18.49 5.16 -36.16
CA TRP A 205 19.55 5.16 -35.15
C TRP A 205 20.94 5.07 -35.79
N ALA A 206 21.90 5.83 -35.27
CA ALA A 206 23.31 5.65 -35.64
C ALA A 206 23.82 4.25 -35.26
N GLU A 207 24.79 3.71 -36.02
CA GLU A 207 25.33 2.35 -35.82
C GLU A 207 25.76 2.05 -34.37
N PRO A 208 26.49 2.94 -33.64
CA PRO A 208 26.89 2.66 -32.26
C PRO A 208 25.69 2.36 -31.35
N ARG A 209 24.58 3.09 -31.54
CA ARG A 209 23.35 2.90 -30.79
C ARG A 209 22.63 1.61 -31.18
N ARG A 210 22.59 1.28 -32.48
CA ARG A 210 22.04 0.00 -32.97
C ARG A 210 22.77 -1.18 -32.34
N ARG A 211 24.11 -1.13 -32.33
CA ARG A 211 24.99 -2.16 -31.81
C ARG A 211 24.79 -2.40 -30.31
N THR A 212 24.72 -1.34 -29.52
CA THR A 212 24.47 -1.45 -28.08
C THR A 212 23.08 -2.01 -27.76
N ALA A 213 22.05 -1.55 -28.47
CA ALA A 213 20.70 -2.08 -28.31
C ALA A 213 20.65 -3.58 -28.65
N LEU A 214 21.26 -3.99 -29.77
CA LEU A 214 21.37 -5.40 -30.14
C LEU A 214 22.15 -6.22 -29.11
N ARG A 215 23.28 -5.72 -28.59
CA ARG A 215 24.03 -6.41 -27.53
C ARG A 215 23.19 -6.66 -26.30
N HIS A 216 22.38 -5.68 -25.90
CA HIS A 216 21.49 -5.81 -24.75
C HIS A 216 20.40 -6.87 -24.99
N GLU A 217 19.72 -6.80 -26.13
CA GLU A 217 18.67 -7.75 -26.49
C GLU A 217 19.22 -9.19 -26.71
N LEU A 218 20.37 -9.31 -27.38
CA LEU A 218 21.06 -10.59 -27.56
C LEU A 218 21.60 -11.15 -26.24
N ALA A 219 21.87 -10.32 -25.24
CA ALA A 219 22.20 -10.81 -23.89
C ALA A 219 21.00 -11.56 -23.28
N HIS A 220 19.76 -11.08 -23.46
CA HIS A 220 18.55 -11.79 -23.05
C HIS A 220 18.36 -13.11 -23.82
N VAL A 221 18.60 -13.11 -25.14
CA VAL A 221 18.52 -14.32 -25.97
C VAL A 221 19.53 -15.37 -25.51
N ALA A 222 20.79 -14.98 -25.35
CA ALA A 222 21.87 -15.88 -24.95
C ALA A 222 21.64 -16.51 -23.57
N ARG A 223 21.03 -15.74 -22.65
CA ARG A 223 20.69 -16.20 -21.30
C ARG A 223 19.36 -16.94 -21.21
N ARG A 224 18.61 -17.05 -22.32
CA ARG A 224 17.28 -17.66 -22.40
C ARG A 224 16.30 -17.04 -21.40
N ASP A 225 16.38 -15.72 -21.22
CA ASP A 225 15.59 -15.02 -20.20
C ASP A 225 14.08 -15.15 -20.45
N ALA A 226 13.64 -15.27 -21.71
CA ALA A 226 12.24 -15.54 -22.04
C ALA A 226 11.72 -16.85 -21.42
N LEU A 227 12.53 -17.91 -21.38
CA LEU A 227 12.16 -19.18 -20.74
C LEU A 227 12.07 -19.01 -19.23
N VAL A 228 13.05 -18.34 -18.63
CA VAL A 228 13.09 -18.07 -17.18
C VAL A 228 11.90 -17.21 -16.75
N GLN A 229 11.52 -16.21 -17.56
CA GLN A 229 10.33 -15.40 -17.34
C GLN A 229 9.05 -16.23 -17.40
N LEU A 230 8.93 -17.18 -18.34
CA LEU A 230 7.78 -18.10 -18.41
C LEU A 230 7.69 -18.98 -17.18
N VAL A 231 8.81 -19.58 -16.74
CA VAL A 231 8.89 -20.40 -15.52
C VAL A 231 8.49 -19.58 -14.29
N SER A 232 9.04 -18.38 -14.14
CA SER A 232 8.72 -17.45 -13.05
C SER A 232 7.25 -17.05 -13.05
N SER A 233 6.68 -16.75 -14.23
CA SER A 233 5.26 -16.38 -14.38
C SER A 233 4.33 -17.54 -14.07
N ALA A 234 4.67 -18.76 -14.50
CA ALA A 234 3.93 -19.98 -14.14
C ALA A 234 3.98 -20.25 -12.63
N ALA A 235 5.14 -20.06 -12.00
CA ALA A 235 5.30 -20.21 -10.56
C ALA A 235 4.44 -19.18 -9.81
N CYS A 236 4.45 -17.91 -10.23
CA CYS A 236 3.58 -16.88 -9.67
C CYS A 236 2.09 -17.17 -9.92
N ALA A 237 1.72 -17.78 -11.05
CA ALA A 237 0.34 -18.15 -11.32
C ALA A 237 -0.15 -19.28 -10.39
N LEU A 238 0.67 -20.31 -10.15
CA LEU A 238 0.31 -21.40 -9.22
C LEU A 238 0.35 -20.98 -7.75
N TYR A 239 1.28 -20.09 -7.40
CA TYR A 239 1.48 -19.55 -6.05
C TYR A 239 1.01 -18.10 -5.94
N TRP A 240 -0.07 -17.74 -6.63
CA TRP A 240 -0.53 -16.35 -6.75
C TRP A 240 -0.86 -15.68 -5.42
N PHE A 241 -1.28 -16.46 -4.43
CA PHE A 241 -1.57 -16.03 -3.07
C PHE A 241 -0.31 -15.89 -2.20
N HIS A 242 0.85 -16.37 -2.66
CA HIS A 242 2.08 -16.44 -1.87
C HIS A 242 2.98 -15.22 -2.11
N PRO A 243 3.11 -14.27 -1.16
CA PRO A 243 3.84 -13.02 -1.38
C PRO A 243 5.34 -13.24 -1.66
N GLY A 244 5.92 -14.31 -1.12
CA GLY A 244 7.32 -14.66 -1.37
C GLY A 244 7.60 -15.03 -2.84
N ALA A 245 6.64 -15.59 -3.57
CA ALA A 245 6.83 -15.97 -4.96
C ALA A 245 6.91 -14.71 -5.84
N TRP A 246 6.04 -13.73 -5.58
CA TRP A 246 6.08 -12.42 -6.22
C TRP A 246 7.35 -11.64 -5.89
N LEU A 247 7.82 -11.69 -4.64
CA LEU A 247 9.08 -11.05 -4.25
C LEU A 247 10.28 -11.68 -4.97
N ALA A 248 10.34 -13.02 -5.03
CA ALA A 248 11.38 -13.73 -5.76
C ALA A 248 11.36 -13.41 -7.25
N ALA A 249 10.17 -13.34 -7.88
CA ALA A 249 10.03 -12.94 -9.27
C ALA A 249 10.51 -11.49 -9.52
N ARG A 250 10.21 -10.55 -8.62
CA ARG A 250 10.73 -9.18 -8.70
C ARG A 250 12.26 -9.14 -8.58
N ARG A 251 12.83 -9.89 -7.62
CA ARG A 251 14.29 -9.99 -7.44
C ARG A 251 14.96 -10.64 -8.65
N LEU A 252 14.35 -11.65 -9.24
CA LEU A 252 14.80 -12.29 -10.48
C LEU A 252 14.89 -11.27 -11.62
N VAL A 253 13.87 -10.43 -11.81
CA VAL A 253 13.86 -9.39 -12.85
C VAL A 253 14.97 -8.36 -12.61
N ALA A 254 15.13 -7.87 -11.38
CA ALA A 254 16.21 -6.93 -11.06
C ALA A 254 17.61 -7.50 -11.34
N GLU A 255 17.85 -8.76 -10.96
CA GLU A 255 19.12 -9.44 -11.24
C GLU A 255 19.30 -9.80 -12.72
N ARG A 256 18.21 -10.00 -13.47
CA ARG A 256 18.22 -10.24 -14.92
C ARG A 256 18.79 -9.04 -15.65
N GLU A 257 18.27 -7.85 -15.36
CA GLU A 257 18.71 -6.61 -16.02
C GLU A 257 20.20 -6.35 -15.73
N ARG A 258 20.63 -6.46 -14.46
CA ARG A 258 22.05 -6.33 -14.09
C ARG A 258 22.94 -7.36 -14.78
N ALA A 259 22.50 -8.60 -14.89
CA ALA A 259 23.27 -9.65 -15.56
C ALA A 259 23.36 -9.44 -17.09
N CYS A 260 22.37 -8.80 -17.70
CA CYS A 260 22.44 -8.36 -19.08
C CYS A 260 23.40 -7.18 -19.24
N ASP A 261 23.30 -6.18 -18.37
CA ASP A 261 24.21 -5.03 -18.35
C ASP A 261 25.69 -5.47 -18.22
N ASP A 262 26.00 -6.35 -17.26
CA ASP A 262 27.33 -6.94 -17.07
C ASP A 262 27.86 -7.60 -18.35
N ARG A 263 26.97 -8.21 -19.14
CA ARG A 263 27.33 -8.93 -20.38
C ARG A 263 27.54 -7.99 -21.56
N VAL A 264 26.77 -6.90 -21.64
CA VAL A 264 26.99 -5.85 -22.65
C VAL A 264 28.36 -5.19 -22.47
N LEU A 265 28.75 -4.95 -21.22
CA LEU A 265 30.08 -4.43 -20.88
C LEU A 265 31.18 -5.45 -21.20
N ALA A 266 30.95 -6.74 -20.90
CA ALA A 266 31.89 -7.80 -21.23
C ALA A 266 32.11 -8.01 -22.75
N LEU A 267 31.15 -7.58 -23.59
CA LEU A 267 31.28 -7.59 -25.06
C LEU A 267 32.07 -6.39 -25.62
N GLY A 268 32.54 -5.48 -24.74
CA GLY A 268 33.43 -4.38 -25.09
C GLY A 268 32.74 -3.01 -25.22
N SER A 269 31.55 -2.84 -24.67
CA SER A 269 30.86 -1.53 -24.67
C SER A 269 31.41 -0.66 -23.53
N ALA A 270 31.75 0.60 -23.82
CA ALA A 270 32.27 1.52 -22.80
C ALA A 270 31.18 1.84 -21.76
N PRO A 271 31.48 1.79 -20.43
CA PRO A 271 30.46 1.97 -19.40
C PRO A 271 29.68 3.30 -19.49
N ALA A 272 30.37 4.41 -19.73
CA ALA A 272 29.75 5.73 -19.82
C ALA A 272 28.85 5.88 -21.05
N GLU A 273 29.30 5.36 -22.20
CA GLU A 273 28.54 5.36 -23.45
C GLU A 273 27.30 4.45 -23.36
N TYR A 274 27.44 3.31 -22.68
CA TYR A 274 26.31 2.43 -22.43
C TYR A 274 25.28 3.07 -21.49
N ALA A 275 25.74 3.75 -20.43
CA ALA A 275 24.87 4.42 -19.46
C ALA A 275 24.05 5.56 -20.10
N SER A 276 24.65 6.37 -20.98
CA SER A 276 23.93 7.42 -21.72
C SER A 276 22.88 6.82 -22.65
N GLN A 277 23.21 5.76 -23.39
CA GLN A 277 22.27 5.10 -24.30
C GLN A 277 21.12 4.41 -23.55
N LEU A 278 21.37 3.83 -22.36
CA LEU A 278 20.32 3.31 -21.48
C LEU A 278 19.35 4.42 -21.03
N LEU A 279 19.88 5.59 -20.68
CA LEU A 279 19.07 6.74 -20.27
C LEU A 279 18.21 7.26 -21.43
N ASP A 280 18.78 7.35 -22.64
CA ASP A 280 18.05 7.78 -23.83
C ASP A 280 16.94 6.80 -24.23
N MET A 281 17.19 5.49 -24.15
CA MET A 281 16.17 4.47 -24.37
C MET A 281 15.06 4.53 -23.32
N ALA A 282 15.40 4.82 -22.06
CA ALA A 282 14.42 4.97 -20.99
C ALA A 282 13.56 6.23 -21.16
N ARG A 283 14.12 7.33 -21.68
CA ARG A 283 13.38 8.56 -22.01
C ARG A 283 12.33 8.29 -23.10
N LEU A 284 12.73 7.68 -24.21
CA LEU A 284 11.81 7.34 -25.32
C LEU A 284 10.68 6.37 -24.92
N ALA A 285 10.96 5.46 -23.99
CA ALA A 285 9.97 4.53 -23.47
C ALA A 285 8.91 5.20 -22.57
N ARG A 286 9.20 6.39 -21.99
CA ARG A 286 8.22 7.16 -21.21
C ARG A 286 7.20 7.85 -22.10
N ASP A 287 7.64 8.32 -23.26
CA ASP A 287 6.83 9.15 -24.15
C ASP A 287 5.80 8.33 -24.96
N SER A 288 5.95 7.00 -24.98
CA SER A 288 5.22 6.11 -25.89
C SER A 288 3.90 5.55 -25.34
N GLY A 289 3.46 5.93 -24.14
CA GLY A 289 2.04 5.86 -23.69
C GLY A 289 1.34 4.48 -23.68
N LEU A 290 2.05 3.36 -23.86
CA LEU A 290 1.39 2.07 -24.06
C LEU A 290 0.72 1.52 -22.79
N PRO A 291 -0.47 0.89 -22.91
CA PRO A 291 -1.16 0.29 -21.79
C PRO A 291 -0.34 -0.84 -21.14
N ALA A 292 -0.24 -0.80 -19.80
CA ALA A 292 0.43 -1.81 -18.96
C ALA A 292 -0.11 -3.25 -19.10
N LEU A 293 -1.15 -3.47 -19.91
CA LEU A 293 -1.80 -4.76 -20.13
C LEU A 293 -1.00 -5.69 -21.06
N VAL A 294 -0.16 -5.14 -21.95
CA VAL A 294 0.59 -5.91 -22.96
C VAL A 294 2.01 -6.27 -22.48
N THR A 295 2.51 -5.58 -21.47
CA THR A 295 3.85 -5.83 -20.93
C THR A 295 3.78 -6.89 -19.83
N VAL A 296 4.30 -8.09 -20.11
CA VAL A 296 4.56 -9.14 -19.11
C VAL A 296 5.69 -8.75 -18.14
N SER A 297 6.12 -7.48 -18.10
CA SER A 297 7.14 -6.96 -17.20
C SER A 297 6.55 -6.56 -15.86
N MET A 298 6.57 -7.51 -14.91
CA MET A 298 6.61 -7.16 -13.49
C MET A 298 7.92 -6.40 -13.22
N ALA A 299 7.78 -5.15 -12.75
CA ALA A 299 8.80 -4.17 -12.39
C ALA A 299 9.34 -3.29 -13.55
N ARG A 300 8.80 -2.07 -13.67
CA ARG A 300 9.48 -0.93 -14.31
C ARG A 300 9.03 0.36 -13.63
N ARG A 301 9.89 0.94 -12.80
CA ARG A 301 9.99 2.39 -12.47
C ARG A 301 11.16 2.73 -11.54
N SER A 302 11.55 1.84 -10.62
CA SER A 302 12.57 2.12 -9.57
C SER A 302 13.96 1.47 -9.78
N GLU A 303 14.29 0.99 -10.98
CA GLU A 303 15.52 0.19 -11.20
C GLU A 303 16.53 0.82 -12.16
N LEU A 304 16.20 1.93 -12.84
CA LEU A 304 17.11 2.57 -13.80
C LEU A 304 18.32 3.21 -13.11
N GLU A 305 18.10 3.99 -12.06
CA GLU A 305 19.18 4.64 -11.30
C GLU A 305 20.17 3.61 -10.74
N GLY A 306 19.66 2.56 -10.09
CA GLY A 306 20.51 1.47 -9.57
C GLY A 306 21.30 0.75 -10.67
N ARG A 307 20.74 0.62 -11.88
CA ARG A 307 21.47 0.06 -13.03
C ARG A 307 22.55 1.01 -13.56
N LEU A 308 22.28 2.31 -13.63
CA LEU A 308 23.26 3.31 -14.05
C LEU A 308 24.46 3.34 -13.09
N LEU A 309 24.19 3.33 -11.79
CA LEU A 309 25.23 3.24 -10.76
C LEU A 309 26.02 1.93 -10.87
N ASP A 310 25.34 0.79 -11.06
CA ASP A 310 25.98 -0.53 -11.21
C ASP A 310 26.87 -0.62 -12.47
N VAL A 311 26.44 -0.02 -13.59
CA VAL A 311 27.21 0.03 -14.86
C VAL A 311 28.47 0.87 -14.71
N LEU A 312 28.39 1.98 -14.00
CA LEU A 312 29.50 2.91 -13.81
C LEU A 312 30.49 2.49 -12.71
N ASP A 313 30.12 1.58 -11.82
CA ASP A 313 31.00 1.11 -10.74
C ASP A 313 32.06 0.08 -11.22
N PRO A 314 33.35 0.46 -11.31
CA PRO A 314 34.41 -0.43 -11.79
C PRO A 314 34.80 -1.51 -10.78
N ARG A 315 34.36 -1.41 -9.51
CA ARG A 315 34.76 -2.32 -8.42
C ARG A 315 33.90 -3.58 -8.35
N ARG A 316 32.81 -3.67 -9.14
CA ARG A 316 31.93 -4.83 -9.15
C ARG A 316 32.58 -6.03 -9.85
N ALA A 317 32.40 -7.21 -9.28
CA ALA A 317 32.76 -8.47 -9.94
C ALA A 317 31.85 -8.68 -11.16
N ARG A 318 32.41 -8.46 -12.37
CA ARG A 318 31.74 -8.67 -13.66
C ARG A 318 32.28 -9.95 -14.28
N GLY A 319 31.43 -10.93 -14.55
CA GLY A 319 31.90 -12.20 -15.12
C GLY A 319 30.83 -13.24 -15.34
N ARG A 320 31.14 -14.23 -16.19
CA ARG A 320 30.32 -15.44 -16.35
C ARG A 320 30.25 -16.16 -15.00
N PRO A 321 29.07 -16.68 -14.59
CA PRO A 321 29.01 -17.55 -13.42
C PRO A 321 29.96 -18.71 -13.66
N SER A 322 30.80 -19.04 -12.68
CA SER A 322 31.63 -20.24 -12.80
C SER A 322 30.70 -21.45 -12.95
N ARG A 323 31.02 -22.38 -13.86
CA ARG A 323 30.21 -23.59 -14.07
C ARG A 323 30.02 -24.34 -12.73
N ALA A 324 31.01 -24.26 -11.85
CA ALA A 324 30.97 -24.76 -10.49
C ALA A 324 29.95 -24.03 -9.59
N ALA A 325 29.83 -22.71 -9.63
CA ALA A 325 28.85 -21.95 -8.83
C ALA A 325 27.41 -22.20 -9.30
N GLY A 326 27.19 -22.30 -10.62
CA GLY A 326 25.89 -22.68 -11.18
C GLY A 326 25.49 -24.11 -10.78
N ALA A 327 26.42 -25.06 -10.90
CA ALA A 327 26.22 -26.44 -10.45
C ALA A 327 25.99 -26.52 -8.94
N ALA A 328 26.73 -25.78 -8.12
CA ALA A 328 26.57 -25.74 -6.67
C ALA A 328 25.21 -25.15 -6.26
N GLY A 329 24.74 -24.09 -6.92
CA GLY A 329 23.40 -23.53 -6.67
C GLY A 329 22.28 -24.50 -7.02
N VAL A 330 22.41 -25.23 -8.14
CA VAL A 330 21.47 -26.29 -8.54
C VAL A 330 21.53 -27.47 -7.58
N LEU A 331 22.73 -27.95 -7.21
CA LEU A 331 22.93 -29.04 -6.27
C LEU A 331 22.39 -28.69 -4.88
N LEU A 332 22.59 -27.46 -4.41
CA LEU A 332 22.07 -26.97 -3.14
C LEU A 332 20.54 -26.87 -3.17
N ALA A 333 19.97 -26.33 -4.25
CA ALA A 333 18.51 -26.28 -4.41
C ALA A 333 17.90 -27.68 -4.53
N CYS A 334 18.53 -28.60 -5.26
CA CYS A 334 18.10 -30.00 -5.36
C CYS A 334 18.21 -30.70 -4.01
N ALA A 335 19.32 -30.54 -3.28
CA ALA A 335 19.51 -31.08 -1.94
C ALA A 335 18.47 -30.53 -0.95
N LEU A 336 18.10 -29.25 -1.08
CA LEU A 336 17.05 -28.62 -0.29
C LEU A 336 15.66 -29.11 -0.65
N VAL A 337 15.33 -29.23 -1.93
CA VAL A 337 14.03 -29.77 -2.37
C VAL A 337 13.89 -31.23 -1.94
N VAL A 338 14.93 -32.05 -2.11
CA VAL A 338 14.93 -33.46 -1.70
C VAL A 338 14.87 -33.56 -0.17
N GLY A 339 15.74 -32.84 0.55
CA GLY A 339 15.76 -32.81 2.01
C GLY A 339 14.43 -32.35 2.61
N LEU A 340 13.89 -31.23 2.14
CA LEU A 340 12.61 -30.70 2.62
C LEU A 340 11.42 -31.59 2.20
N SER A 341 11.49 -32.25 1.04
CA SER A 341 10.43 -33.18 0.62
C SER A 341 10.35 -34.42 1.52
N ALA A 342 11.48 -34.93 2.02
CA ALA A 342 11.56 -36.17 2.77
C ALA A 342 11.02 -36.08 4.22
N PHE A 343 11.07 -34.91 4.85
CA PHE A 343 10.70 -34.76 6.26
C PHE A 343 9.21 -34.45 6.45
N ARG A 344 8.51 -35.32 7.20
CA ARG A 344 7.24 -35.00 7.86
C ARG A 344 7.37 -35.15 9.37
N ALA A 345 6.98 -34.11 10.11
CA ALA A 345 6.82 -34.16 11.55
C ALA A 345 5.57 -34.97 11.89
N VAL A 346 5.73 -36.05 12.66
CA VAL A 346 4.61 -36.85 13.18
C VAL A 346 4.54 -36.66 14.70
N PRO A 347 3.35 -36.46 15.29
CA PRO A 347 3.20 -36.38 16.75
C PRO A 347 3.74 -37.65 17.41
N ARG A 348 4.56 -37.50 18.45
CA ARG A 348 5.02 -38.64 19.26
C ARG A 348 3.85 -39.11 20.11
N ALA A 349 3.37 -40.33 19.87
CA ALA A 349 2.35 -40.94 20.72
C ALA A 349 2.85 -40.94 22.18
N ALA A 350 2.11 -40.29 23.08
CA ALA A 350 2.39 -40.34 24.50
C ALA A 350 2.10 -41.75 24.99
N SER A 351 3.05 -42.39 25.68
CA SER A 351 2.81 -43.67 26.34
C SER A 351 1.64 -43.51 27.31
N PRO A 352 0.65 -44.41 27.31
CA PRO A 352 -0.48 -44.31 28.23
C PRO A 352 0.05 -44.34 29.67
N SER A 353 -0.13 -43.23 30.40
CA SER A 353 0.09 -43.23 31.84
C SER A 353 -0.97 -44.10 32.48
N THR A 354 -0.53 -45.15 33.17
CA THR A 354 -1.36 -46.03 33.99
C THR A 354 -2.09 -45.18 35.03
N VAL A 355 -3.40 -45.01 34.85
CA VAL A 355 -4.25 -44.34 35.84
C VAL A 355 -4.44 -45.32 37.00
N VAL A 356 -3.84 -45.01 38.15
CA VAL A 356 -4.15 -45.68 39.42
C VAL A 356 -5.54 -45.20 39.86
N PRO A 357 -6.51 -46.10 40.15
CA PRO A 357 -7.84 -45.69 40.58
C PRO A 357 -7.76 -45.10 42.00
N ARG A 358 -8.14 -43.82 42.15
CA ARG A 358 -8.44 -43.25 43.47
C ARG A 358 -9.88 -43.61 43.82
N THR A 359 -10.05 -44.19 45.01
CA THR A 359 -11.34 -44.49 45.64
C THR A 359 -12.19 -43.22 45.81
N PRO A 360 -13.53 -43.30 45.71
CA PRO A 360 -14.40 -42.14 45.86
C PRO A 360 -14.51 -41.76 47.34
N VAL A 361 -14.22 -40.50 47.66
CA VAL A 361 -14.59 -39.88 48.94
C VAL A 361 -15.83 -39.03 48.67
N GLU A 362 -16.85 -39.24 49.48
CA GLU A 362 -18.18 -38.64 49.40
C GLU A 362 -18.13 -37.13 49.71
N PRO A 363 -18.80 -36.26 48.93
CA PRO A 363 -18.77 -34.82 49.19
C PRO A 363 -19.87 -34.40 50.18
N LEU A 364 -19.43 -33.96 51.36
CA LEU A 364 -20.20 -33.19 52.32
C LEU A 364 -20.41 -31.75 51.80
N ARG A 365 -21.62 -31.22 52.03
CA ARG A 365 -22.13 -29.89 51.65
C ARG A 365 -21.24 -28.70 52.06
N ALA A 366 -21.15 -27.70 51.18
CA ALA A 366 -21.08 -26.25 51.47
C ALA A 366 -21.23 -25.51 50.10
N ALA A 367 -22.35 -24.85 49.78
CA ALA A 367 -22.81 -23.53 50.22
C ALA A 367 -21.78 -22.39 50.01
N LEU A 368 -22.23 -21.38 49.25
CA LEU A 368 -21.71 -20.00 49.11
C LEU A 368 -20.55 -19.73 48.13
N VAL A 369 -20.89 -19.42 46.88
CA VAL A 369 -20.29 -18.30 46.12
C VAL A 369 -21.42 -17.62 45.31
N PRO A 370 -21.60 -16.29 45.35
CA PRO A 370 -22.61 -15.60 44.57
C PRO A 370 -22.25 -15.56 43.09
N ASP A 371 -23.30 -15.69 42.28
CA ASP A 371 -23.38 -15.54 40.83
C ASP A 371 -22.79 -14.18 40.37
N VAL A 372 -21.59 -14.21 39.79
CA VAL A 372 -21.05 -13.09 39.02
C VAL A 372 -21.52 -13.26 37.59
N GLY A 373 -22.43 -12.37 37.21
CA GLY A 373 -23.16 -12.33 35.96
C GLY A 373 -22.36 -12.76 34.74
N ALA A 374 -22.95 -13.70 34.02
CA ALA A 374 -22.58 -14.12 32.68
C ALA A 374 -22.19 -12.92 31.81
N LEU A 375 -20.91 -12.83 31.47
CA LEU A 375 -20.45 -12.08 30.31
C LEU A 375 -21.26 -12.59 29.10
N ALA A 376 -22.05 -11.69 28.53
CA ALA A 376 -22.86 -11.96 27.35
C ALA A 376 -21.98 -12.64 26.27
N PRO A 377 -22.51 -13.65 25.55
CA PRO A 377 -21.73 -14.36 24.56
C PRO A 377 -21.19 -13.38 23.53
N VAL A 378 -19.88 -13.45 23.27
CA VAL A 378 -19.24 -12.78 22.14
C VAL A 378 -19.97 -13.21 20.88
N VAL A 379 -20.78 -12.31 20.32
CA VAL A 379 -21.52 -12.55 19.09
C VAL A 379 -20.52 -12.48 17.94
N HIS A 380 -19.90 -13.61 17.62
CA HIS A 380 -19.26 -13.81 16.32
C HIS A 380 -20.34 -14.14 15.28
N THR A 381 -21.14 -13.16 14.87
CA THR A 381 -21.96 -13.34 13.67
C THR A 381 -21.08 -13.22 12.44
N ARG A 382 -20.65 -14.37 11.90
CA ARG A 382 -20.40 -14.51 10.47
C ARG A 382 -21.75 -14.33 9.76
N GLN A 383 -22.15 -13.10 9.47
CA GLN A 383 -23.27 -12.82 8.59
C GLN A 383 -22.76 -12.07 7.36
N ARG A 384 -22.99 -12.69 6.21
CA ARG A 384 -22.47 -12.35 4.87
C ARG A 384 -23.30 -11.23 4.21
N ASP A 385 -22.60 -10.56 3.29
CA ASP A 385 -23.04 -9.85 2.08
C ASP A 385 -23.30 -8.34 2.06
N ASP A 386 -23.51 -7.66 3.18
CA ASP A 386 -23.67 -6.19 3.14
C ASP A 386 -22.37 -5.44 3.44
N SER A 387 -21.97 -4.56 2.51
CA SER A 387 -20.95 -3.53 2.75
C SER A 387 -21.36 -2.59 3.87
N THR A 388 -22.65 -2.42 4.11
CA THR A 388 -23.19 -1.57 5.17
C THR A 388 -23.69 -2.40 6.34
N PHE A 389 -23.36 -1.99 7.56
CA PHE A 389 -23.91 -2.59 8.77
C PHE A 389 -24.34 -1.51 9.75
N GLU A 390 -25.32 -1.82 10.58
CA GLU A 390 -25.76 -0.99 11.69
C GLU A 390 -25.84 -1.86 12.96
N ARG A 391 -25.29 -1.36 14.05
CA ARG A 391 -25.21 -2.05 15.35
C ARG A 391 -25.42 -1.04 16.48
N ALA A 392 -26.18 -1.42 17.49
CA ALA A 392 -26.42 -0.59 18.67
C ALA A 392 -26.15 -1.38 19.94
N LEU A 393 -25.30 -0.84 20.82
CA LEU A 393 -25.02 -1.38 22.14
C LEU A 393 -25.54 -0.43 23.22
N PRO A 394 -26.07 -0.96 24.34
CA PRO A 394 -26.38 -0.12 25.50
C PRO A 394 -25.08 0.51 26.03
N ALA A 395 -25.13 1.79 26.40
CA ALA A 395 -23.99 2.53 26.91
C ALA A 395 -24.42 3.48 28.02
N SER A 396 -23.59 3.60 29.06
CA SER A 396 -23.87 4.51 30.16
C SER A 396 -23.24 5.87 29.88
N ARG A 397 -23.92 6.95 30.25
CA ARG A 397 -23.34 8.30 30.23
C ARG A 397 -22.05 8.32 31.05
N GLY A 398 -21.00 8.94 30.52
CA GLY A 398 -19.66 8.95 31.12
C GLY A 398 -18.79 7.73 30.77
N GLY A 399 -19.26 6.83 29.90
CA GLY A 399 -18.43 5.77 29.34
C GLY A 399 -17.45 6.28 28.27
N THR A 400 -16.60 5.37 27.78
CA THR A 400 -15.57 5.69 26.77
C THR A 400 -15.78 4.91 25.48
N LEU A 401 -15.75 5.61 24.35
CA LEU A 401 -15.70 5.03 23.01
C LEU A 401 -14.24 4.82 22.62
N THR A 402 -13.79 3.57 22.54
CA THR A 402 -12.45 3.23 22.03
C THR A 402 -12.54 2.82 20.56
N LEU A 403 -11.85 3.54 19.69
CA LEU A 403 -11.76 3.28 18.25
C LEU A 403 -10.35 2.76 17.91
N ASP A 404 -10.22 1.48 17.53
CA ASP A 404 -8.99 0.88 16.98
C ASP A 404 -9.20 0.54 15.51
N LEU A 405 -8.96 1.54 14.65
CA LEU A 405 -9.21 1.49 13.21
C LEU A 405 -7.91 1.28 12.44
N ARG A 406 -7.31 0.10 12.59
CA ARG A 406 -6.08 -0.27 11.84
C ARG A 406 -6.27 -0.26 10.34
N THR A 407 -7.51 -0.35 9.87
CA THR A 407 -7.82 -0.26 8.45
C THR A 407 -7.83 1.15 7.89
N GLY A 408 -7.89 2.16 8.76
CA GLY A 408 -8.33 3.51 8.41
C GLY A 408 -9.84 3.56 8.10
N GLY A 409 -10.33 4.79 7.93
CA GLY A 409 -11.71 5.09 7.55
C GLY A 409 -12.14 6.49 7.98
N ALA A 410 -13.12 7.06 7.28
CA ALA A 410 -13.77 8.29 7.69
C ALA A 410 -14.68 8.02 8.90
N VAL A 411 -14.53 8.79 9.97
CA VAL A 411 -15.28 8.63 11.21
C VAL A 411 -16.08 9.90 11.47
N ASP A 412 -17.37 9.76 11.71
CA ASP A 412 -18.26 10.86 12.14
C ASP A 412 -18.88 10.45 13.47
N ILE A 413 -18.56 11.18 14.55
CA ILE A 413 -19.02 10.94 15.91
C ILE A 413 -19.96 12.08 16.29
N THR A 414 -21.18 11.76 16.68
CA THR A 414 -22.17 12.74 17.14
C THR A 414 -22.70 12.37 18.52
N GLY A 415 -22.65 13.30 19.46
CA GLY A 415 -23.32 13.17 20.76
C GLY A 415 -24.83 13.34 20.63
N THR A 416 -25.58 12.46 21.28
CA THR A 416 -27.04 12.36 21.22
C THR A 416 -27.62 12.14 22.62
N ASP A 417 -28.91 12.40 22.80
CA ASP A 417 -29.60 12.23 24.09
C ASP A 417 -29.96 10.76 24.38
N ASP A 418 -29.59 9.84 23.49
CA ASP A 418 -29.80 8.41 23.61
C ASP A 418 -28.74 7.75 24.52
N ASP A 419 -29.18 6.82 25.38
CA ASP A 419 -28.30 6.02 26.26
C ASP A 419 -27.76 4.76 25.55
N ARG A 420 -27.43 4.87 24.26
CA ARG A 420 -26.91 3.78 23.43
C ARG A 420 -25.85 4.29 22.49
N VAL A 421 -24.84 3.46 22.21
CA VAL A 421 -23.88 3.71 21.14
C VAL A 421 -24.36 2.99 19.88
N THR A 422 -24.64 3.76 18.83
CA THR A 422 -25.05 3.24 17.53
C THR A 422 -23.93 3.45 16.52
N VAL A 423 -23.46 2.39 15.89
CA VAL A 423 -22.44 2.41 14.85
C VAL A 423 -23.06 1.94 13.53
N ARG A 424 -23.03 2.83 12.54
CA ARG A 424 -23.34 2.52 11.15
C ARG A 424 -22.06 2.57 10.33
N GLY A 425 -21.56 1.41 9.93
CA GLY A 425 -20.36 1.28 9.10
C GLY A 425 -20.70 1.00 7.64
N THR A 426 -20.00 1.63 6.71
CA THR A 426 -19.99 1.32 5.28
C THR A 426 -18.58 0.90 4.90
N LEU A 427 -18.40 -0.36 4.57
CA LEU A 427 -17.14 -0.97 4.17
C LEU A 427 -16.99 -0.90 2.65
N ALA A 428 -16.08 -0.06 2.16
CA ALA A 428 -15.80 0.12 0.73
C ALA A 428 -14.30 0.05 0.43
N GLY A 429 -13.95 -0.06 -0.86
CA GLY A 429 -12.57 -0.22 -1.35
C GLY A 429 -12.22 -1.68 -1.66
N ARG A 430 -11.18 -1.92 -2.47
CA ARG A 430 -10.89 -3.27 -3.02
C ARG A 430 -10.71 -4.36 -1.95
N ALA A 431 -10.27 -3.98 -0.76
CA ALA A 431 -10.02 -4.88 0.36
C ALA A 431 -11.16 -4.98 1.40
N TRP A 432 -12.33 -4.36 1.15
CA TRP A 432 -13.42 -4.26 2.15
C TRP A 432 -13.91 -5.63 2.66
N ARG A 433 -13.91 -6.65 1.79
CA ARG A 433 -14.31 -8.03 2.13
C ARG A 433 -13.35 -8.72 3.10
N SER A 434 -12.13 -8.20 3.22
CA SER A 434 -11.11 -8.69 4.14
C SER A 434 -11.06 -7.87 5.42
N THR A 435 -11.98 -6.93 5.63
CA THR A 435 -12.06 -6.14 6.85
C THR A 435 -12.99 -6.80 7.83
N ARG A 436 -12.46 -7.13 9.01
CA ARG A 436 -13.25 -7.58 10.16
C ARG A 436 -13.49 -6.38 11.06
N VAL A 437 -14.76 -6.08 11.28
CA VAL A 437 -15.18 -5.10 12.28
C VAL A 437 -15.81 -5.83 13.47
N SER A 438 -15.33 -5.56 14.69
CA SER A 438 -15.97 -5.98 15.93
C SER A 438 -16.40 -4.77 16.74
N LEU A 439 -17.55 -4.90 17.40
CA LEU A 439 -18.08 -3.92 18.34
C LEU A 439 -18.32 -4.64 19.67
N GLU A 440 -17.60 -4.24 20.71
CA GLU A 440 -17.54 -4.95 21.99
C GLU A 440 -17.89 -3.98 23.14
N PRO A 441 -18.79 -4.35 24.06
CA PRO A 441 -19.02 -3.56 25.27
C PRO A 441 -17.80 -3.67 26.21
N LEU A 442 -17.49 -2.57 26.89
CA LEU A 442 -16.46 -2.50 27.94
C LEU A 442 -17.12 -2.30 29.30
N LEU A 443 -16.38 -2.68 30.35
CA LEU A 443 -16.77 -2.38 31.74
C LEU A 443 -16.95 -0.87 31.92
N GLY A 444 -17.93 -0.44 32.72
CA GLY A 444 -18.23 0.97 32.95
C GLY A 444 -19.07 1.66 31.87
N GLY A 445 -19.74 0.89 30.99
CA GLY A 445 -20.61 1.45 29.95
C GLY A 445 -19.87 1.99 28.73
N GLY A 446 -18.58 1.67 28.59
CA GLY A 446 -17.75 1.94 27.42
C GLY A 446 -18.04 1.02 26.24
N VAL A 447 -17.60 1.39 25.04
CA VAL A 447 -17.75 0.60 23.82
C VAL A 447 -16.47 0.64 23.02
N ARG A 448 -16.01 -0.51 22.53
CA ARG A 448 -14.85 -0.64 21.64
C ARG A 448 -15.29 -1.00 20.23
N LEU A 449 -14.96 -0.16 19.26
CA LEU A 449 -15.04 -0.48 17.84
C LEU A 449 -13.64 -0.82 17.34
N ARG A 450 -13.47 -2.01 16.79
CA ARG A 450 -12.19 -2.48 16.25
C ARG A 450 -12.35 -2.87 14.79
N ALA A 451 -11.58 -2.25 13.90
CA ALA A 451 -11.54 -2.59 12.48
C ALA A 451 -10.13 -3.05 12.10
N VAL A 452 -9.99 -4.33 11.74
CA VAL A 452 -8.71 -4.96 11.39
C VAL A 452 -8.84 -5.66 10.04
N TYR A 453 -7.79 -5.58 9.23
CA TYR A 453 -7.68 -6.42 8.04
C TYR A 453 -7.31 -7.85 8.42
N ASP A 454 -8.09 -8.81 7.92
CA ASP A 454 -7.85 -10.25 8.01
C ASP A 454 -7.32 -10.82 6.67
N GLY A 455 -6.76 -9.94 5.82
CA GLY A 455 -6.24 -10.30 4.49
C GLY A 455 -4.71 -10.33 4.43
N THR A 456 -4.16 -11.10 3.51
CA THR A 456 -2.71 -11.29 3.31
C THR A 456 -2.08 -10.29 2.32
N GLU A 457 -2.84 -9.29 1.84
CA GLU A 457 -2.40 -8.33 0.82
C GLU A 457 -1.49 -7.22 1.37
N ARG A 458 -0.39 -6.92 0.65
CA ARG A 458 0.64 -5.91 1.01
C ARG A 458 0.31 -4.47 0.56
N ILE A 459 -0.73 -4.26 -0.24
CA ILE A 459 -1.21 -2.92 -0.66
C ILE A 459 -2.69 -2.86 -0.32
N GLN A 460 -3.03 -1.99 0.62
CA GLN A 460 -4.35 -1.94 1.22
C GLN A 460 -5.02 -0.64 0.82
N SER A 461 -6.10 -0.75 0.06
CA SER A 461 -6.98 0.37 -0.28
C SER A 461 -8.35 0.05 0.30
N SER A 462 -8.68 0.74 1.38
CA SER A 462 -10.04 0.80 1.91
C SER A 462 -10.52 2.24 1.95
N SER A 463 -11.84 2.38 1.89
CA SER A 463 -12.55 3.65 1.98
C SER A 463 -13.72 3.47 2.94
N HIS A 464 -13.46 2.89 4.11
CA HIS A 464 -14.48 2.66 5.12
C HIS A 464 -15.04 3.98 5.65
N ARG A 465 -16.33 4.00 5.98
CA ARG A 465 -16.99 5.12 6.67
C ARG A 465 -17.73 4.61 7.89
N PHE A 466 -17.53 5.24 9.04
CA PHE A 466 -18.20 4.91 10.29
C PHE A 466 -18.94 6.14 10.79
N VAL A 467 -20.27 6.03 10.89
CA VAL A 467 -21.13 7.04 11.51
C VAL A 467 -21.52 6.51 12.88
N ILE A 468 -21.11 7.20 13.93
CA ILE A 468 -21.21 6.76 15.32
C ILE A 468 -22.01 7.78 16.10
N ARG A 469 -23.09 7.33 16.73
CA ARG A 469 -23.88 8.11 17.69
C ARG A 469 -23.55 7.61 19.08
N VAL A 470 -23.22 8.53 19.98
CA VAL A 470 -22.90 8.23 21.39
C VAL A 470 -23.76 9.10 22.31
N PRO A 471 -23.90 8.76 23.60
CA PRO A 471 -24.51 9.67 24.57
C PRO A 471 -23.77 11.02 24.61
N ARG A 472 -24.46 12.14 24.89
CA ARG A 472 -23.82 13.47 24.95
C ARG A 472 -22.65 13.54 25.92
N ARG A 473 -22.72 12.86 27.07
CA ARG A 473 -21.61 12.73 28.01
C ARG A 473 -20.87 11.44 27.75
N TYR A 474 -19.74 11.51 27.04
CA TYR A 474 -18.97 10.33 26.66
C TYR A 474 -17.55 10.72 26.24
N ASP A 475 -16.57 9.91 26.65
CA ASP A 475 -15.18 10.08 26.26
C ASP A 475 -14.90 9.36 24.93
N VAL A 476 -13.93 9.85 24.16
CA VAL A 476 -13.51 9.25 22.89
C VAL A 476 -12.01 9.04 22.89
N GLN A 477 -11.60 7.80 22.66
CA GLN A 477 -10.21 7.43 22.44
C GLN A 477 -10.06 6.89 21.01
N LEU A 478 -9.23 7.53 20.20
CA LEU A 478 -9.07 7.25 18.78
C LEU A 478 -7.66 6.76 18.43
N SER A 479 -7.57 5.65 17.72
CA SER A 479 -6.37 5.24 17.00
C SER A 479 -6.77 4.81 15.60
N SER A 480 -6.34 5.54 14.58
CA SER A 480 -6.65 5.26 13.18
C SER A 480 -5.40 5.24 12.31
N ALA A 481 -5.32 4.32 11.34
CA ALA A 481 -4.28 4.34 10.33
C ALA A 481 -4.41 5.53 9.34
N GLY A 482 -5.60 6.13 9.26
CA GLY A 482 -5.90 7.30 8.43
C GLY A 482 -7.40 7.48 8.16
N GLY A 483 -7.78 8.62 7.58
CA GLY A 483 -9.17 9.01 7.30
C GLY A 483 -9.63 10.23 8.10
N SER A 484 -10.64 10.95 7.58
CA SER A 484 -11.18 12.14 8.23
C SER A 484 -11.92 11.78 9.52
N VAL A 485 -11.77 12.60 10.54
CA VAL A 485 -12.40 12.41 11.85
C VAL A 485 -13.23 13.65 12.14
N THR A 486 -14.53 13.47 12.33
CA THR A 486 -15.39 14.55 12.78
C THR A 486 -16.04 14.20 14.10
N VAL A 487 -16.02 15.13 15.05
CA VAL A 487 -16.65 14.99 16.37
C VAL A 487 -17.56 16.18 16.62
N ARG A 488 -18.84 15.91 16.90
CA ARG A 488 -19.86 16.94 17.13
C ARG A 488 -20.69 16.70 18.39
N ASP A 489 -21.11 17.79 19.04
CA ASP A 489 -22.16 17.80 20.08
C ASP A 489 -21.88 16.91 21.30
N LEU A 490 -20.62 16.89 21.76
CA LEU A 490 -20.14 15.95 22.77
C LEU A 490 -19.55 16.65 24.01
N GLU A 491 -19.76 16.09 25.19
CA GLU A 491 -19.18 16.49 26.48
C GLU A 491 -18.27 15.36 26.99
N GLY A 492 -16.96 15.61 27.06
CA GLY A 492 -16.00 14.59 27.52
C GLY A 492 -14.56 14.85 27.11
N THR A 493 -13.74 13.81 27.26
CA THR A 493 -12.33 13.81 26.92
C THR A 493 -12.11 13.17 25.55
N LEU A 494 -11.46 13.90 24.63
CA LEU A 494 -11.05 13.41 23.32
C LEU A 494 -9.54 13.15 23.35
N THR A 495 -9.12 11.90 23.14
CA THR A 495 -7.69 11.56 23.07
C THR A 495 -7.41 10.68 21.86
N GLY A 496 -6.24 10.81 21.26
CA GLY A 496 -5.83 9.87 20.22
C GLY A 496 -5.07 10.47 19.05
N SER A 497 -4.85 9.63 18.04
CA SER A 497 -4.16 10.02 16.82
C SER A 497 -4.66 9.29 15.58
N THR A 498 -4.49 9.94 14.43
CA THR A 498 -4.73 9.37 13.10
C THR A 498 -3.47 9.47 12.24
N GLY A 499 -3.20 8.46 11.41
CA GLY A 499 -2.06 8.47 10.49
C GLY A 499 -2.14 9.54 9.39
N GLY A 500 -3.33 10.07 9.12
CA GLY A 500 -3.61 11.17 8.19
C GLY A 500 -5.11 11.39 7.98
N GLY A 501 -5.51 12.54 7.43
CA GLY A 501 -6.90 12.98 7.27
C GLY A 501 -7.25 14.21 8.12
N GLU A 502 -8.28 14.95 7.70
CA GLU A 502 -8.79 16.13 8.40
C GLU A 502 -9.41 15.76 9.75
N ILE A 503 -9.15 16.58 10.78
CA ILE A 503 -9.83 16.49 12.08
C ILE A 503 -10.75 17.70 12.23
N GLU A 504 -12.05 17.47 12.38
CA GLU A 504 -13.05 18.50 12.62
C GLU A 504 -13.72 18.29 13.99
N ILE A 505 -13.71 19.31 14.83
CA ILE A 505 -14.32 19.27 16.16
C ILE A 505 -15.29 20.44 16.27
N GLN A 506 -16.54 20.17 16.58
CA GLN A 506 -17.58 21.22 16.62
C GLN A 506 -18.50 21.06 17.83
N ARG A 507 -18.78 22.15 18.57
CA ARG A 507 -19.70 22.14 19.72
C ARG A 507 -19.36 21.06 20.76
N VAL A 508 -18.07 20.92 21.08
CA VAL A 508 -17.59 19.95 22.09
C VAL A 508 -17.16 20.68 23.36
N THR A 509 -17.45 20.11 24.52
CA THR A 509 -17.01 20.63 25.84
C THR A 509 -16.15 19.61 26.58
N GLY A 510 -15.02 20.02 27.15
CA GLY A 510 -14.13 19.15 27.94
C GLY A 510 -12.64 19.33 27.63
N HIS A 511 -11.94 18.22 27.38
CA HIS A 511 -10.51 18.20 27.11
C HIS A 511 -10.22 17.52 25.77
N ALA A 512 -9.30 18.06 24.97
CA ALA A 512 -8.91 17.49 23.69
C ALA A 512 -7.39 17.36 23.57
N GLN A 513 -6.92 16.13 23.29
CA GLN A 513 -5.55 15.81 22.94
C GLN A 513 -5.54 14.93 21.70
N LEU A 514 -5.55 15.56 20.52
CA LEU A 514 -5.67 14.88 19.23
C LEU A 514 -4.54 15.26 18.28
N SER A 515 -4.03 14.30 17.52
CA SER A 515 -3.05 14.57 16.47
C SER A 515 -3.32 13.83 15.17
N THR A 516 -2.95 14.44 14.05
CA THR A 516 -2.95 13.82 12.72
C THR A 516 -1.56 13.86 12.08
N GLY A 517 -1.18 12.80 11.37
CA GLY A 517 0.07 12.76 10.60
C GLY A 517 0.08 13.74 9.41
N GLY A 518 -1.09 14.09 8.88
CA GLY A 518 -1.28 15.06 7.79
C GLY A 518 -2.76 15.33 7.52
N GLY A 519 -3.11 16.51 7.01
CA GLY A 519 -4.47 17.04 6.91
C GLY A 519 -4.73 18.18 7.90
N ASP A 520 -5.76 18.99 7.61
CA ASP A 520 -6.09 20.17 8.41
C ASP A 520 -6.80 19.78 9.72
N VAL A 521 -6.67 20.64 10.74
CA VAL A 521 -7.41 20.52 11.98
C VAL A 521 -8.28 21.75 12.17
N HIS A 522 -9.58 21.56 12.25
CA HIS A 522 -10.52 22.64 12.49
C HIS A 522 -11.31 22.39 13.78
N VAL A 523 -11.27 23.34 14.71
CA VAL A 523 -12.05 23.31 15.94
C VAL A 523 -12.95 24.55 15.97
N SER A 524 -14.27 24.36 16.09
CA SER A 524 -15.24 25.45 16.09
C SER A 524 -16.27 25.35 17.23
N ASP A 525 -16.68 26.49 17.76
CA ASP A 525 -17.81 26.61 18.71
C ASP A 525 -17.68 25.72 19.95
N ALA A 526 -16.47 25.53 20.47
CA ALA A 526 -16.17 24.52 21.49
C ALA A 526 -15.73 25.14 22.83
N ARG A 527 -15.87 24.38 23.93
CA ARG A 527 -15.29 24.72 25.24
C ARG A 527 -14.25 23.68 25.63
N LEU A 528 -13.03 23.81 25.10
CA LEU A 528 -11.98 22.80 25.17
C LEU A 528 -10.69 23.34 25.77
N THR A 529 -10.06 22.51 26.60
CA THR A 529 -8.66 22.65 27.06
C THR A 529 -7.80 21.60 26.34
N GLY A 530 -6.47 21.79 26.28
CA GLY A 530 -5.52 20.76 25.82
C GLY A 530 -4.75 21.13 24.55
N ARG A 531 -4.53 20.15 23.66
CA ARG A 531 -3.70 20.31 22.46
C ARG A 531 -4.28 19.59 21.24
N VAL A 532 -4.30 20.27 20.10
CA VAL A 532 -4.51 19.65 18.79
C VAL A 532 -3.28 19.87 17.90
N ALA A 533 -2.93 18.86 17.10
CA ALA A 533 -1.73 18.92 16.27
C ALA A 533 -1.88 18.28 14.89
N THR A 534 -1.17 18.80 13.89
CA THR A 534 -1.01 18.18 12.57
C THR A 534 0.45 18.13 12.14
N GLY A 535 0.87 17.02 11.51
CA GLY A 535 2.18 16.90 10.87
C GLY A 535 2.29 17.70 9.57
N GLY A 536 1.16 17.94 8.88
CA GLY A 536 1.11 18.88 7.75
C GLY A 536 -0.30 19.27 7.33
N GLY A 537 -0.56 20.59 7.28
CA GLY A 537 -1.89 21.19 7.13
C GLY A 537 -2.07 22.40 8.06
N GLU A 538 -3.16 23.15 7.91
CA GLU A 538 -3.50 24.26 8.80
C GLU A 538 -4.14 23.75 10.11
N VAL A 539 -3.95 24.48 11.21
CA VAL A 539 -4.78 24.34 12.41
C VAL A 539 -5.60 25.62 12.60
N LEU A 540 -6.91 25.52 12.40
CA LEU A 540 -7.86 26.60 12.63
C LEU A 540 -8.65 26.35 13.92
N ILE A 541 -8.61 27.29 14.86
CA ILE A 541 -9.33 27.24 16.13
C ILE A 541 -10.24 28.48 16.21
N GLU A 542 -11.55 28.26 16.05
CA GLU A 542 -12.54 29.33 15.92
C GLU A 542 -13.59 29.28 17.06
N ARG A 543 -13.81 30.41 17.74
CA ARG A 543 -14.82 30.54 18.82
C ARG A 543 -14.68 29.46 19.92
N VAL A 544 -13.44 29.08 20.26
CA VAL A 544 -13.14 28.05 21.27
C VAL A 544 -12.73 28.64 22.61
N VAL A 545 -13.41 28.34 23.70
CA VAL A 545 -13.09 28.82 25.06
C VAL A 545 -12.36 27.70 25.85
N GLY A 546 -11.34 27.99 26.65
CA GLY A 546 -10.72 26.99 27.55
C GLY A 546 -9.22 26.71 27.37
N GLY A 547 -8.50 27.44 26.51
CA GLY A 547 -7.04 27.31 26.45
C GLY A 547 -6.55 26.15 25.59
N LEU A 548 -7.30 25.77 24.56
CA LEU A 548 -6.87 24.80 23.57
C LEU A 548 -5.68 25.34 22.76
N THR A 549 -4.61 24.55 22.62
CA THR A 549 -3.43 24.92 21.84
C THR A 549 -3.32 24.14 20.53
N GLY A 550 -3.12 24.84 19.42
CA GLY A 550 -2.89 24.28 18.09
C GLY A 550 -1.40 24.20 17.74
N HIS A 551 -0.98 23.13 17.08
CA HIS A 551 0.39 22.94 16.59
C HIS A 551 0.37 22.39 15.16
N SER A 552 1.13 22.99 14.25
CA SER A 552 1.32 22.46 12.91
C SER A 552 2.81 22.30 12.61
N GLY A 553 3.19 21.17 11.99
CA GLY A 553 4.56 20.90 11.56
C GLY A 553 4.98 21.64 10.30
N THR A 554 4.02 22.07 9.46
CA THR A 554 4.33 22.75 8.18
C THR A 554 3.41 23.91 7.81
N GLY A 555 2.16 23.93 8.28
CA GLY A 555 1.17 24.98 8.02
C GLY A 555 1.00 25.98 9.17
N ASP A 556 0.06 26.92 9.02
CA ASP A 556 -0.20 27.96 10.01
C ASP A 556 -1.16 27.48 11.12
N VAL A 557 -1.09 28.16 12.27
CA VAL A 557 -2.01 27.97 13.39
C VAL A 557 -2.79 29.27 13.59
N THR A 558 -4.07 29.26 13.27
CA THR A 558 -4.95 30.43 13.28
C THR A 558 -5.94 30.32 14.43
N TYR A 559 -6.03 31.37 15.27
CA TYR A 559 -7.06 31.50 16.29
C TYR A 559 -8.03 32.63 15.90
N ALA A 560 -9.33 32.34 15.82
CA ALA A 560 -10.34 33.29 15.34
C ALA A 560 -11.57 33.37 16.27
N GLY A 561 -12.16 34.56 16.43
CA GLY A 561 -13.43 34.76 17.14
C GLY A 561 -13.33 35.28 18.60
N ARG A 562 -14.40 35.94 19.07
CA ARG A 562 -14.50 36.45 20.47
C ARG A 562 -14.71 35.28 21.44
N GLY A 563 -13.88 35.20 22.47
CA GLY A 563 -13.96 34.19 23.53
C GLY A 563 -12.81 33.17 23.54
N THR A 564 -11.89 33.23 22.56
CA THR A 564 -10.74 32.33 22.53
C THR A 564 -9.69 32.71 23.57
N SER A 565 -9.71 32.01 24.70
CA SER A 565 -8.72 32.17 25.77
C SER A 565 -7.42 31.48 25.35
N VAL A 566 -6.37 32.26 25.14
CA VAL A 566 -5.04 31.78 24.78
C VAL A 566 -4.24 31.60 26.07
N SER A 567 -3.97 30.36 26.46
CA SER A 567 -3.06 30.06 27.56
C SER A 567 -1.66 29.86 26.99
N ILE A 568 -0.80 30.88 27.10
CA ILE A 568 0.62 30.76 26.78
C ILE A 568 1.34 30.43 28.08
N GLU A 569 1.71 29.16 28.28
CA GLU A 569 2.71 28.79 29.29
C GLU A 569 4.09 28.76 28.63
N PRO A 570 5.00 29.71 28.94
CA PRO A 570 6.36 29.66 28.41
C PRO A 570 7.18 28.70 29.28
N SER A 571 7.46 27.50 28.77
CA SER A 571 8.57 26.70 29.32
C SER A 571 9.89 27.20 28.70
N TYR A 572 10.88 27.46 29.55
CA TYR A 572 12.14 28.16 29.22
C TYR A 572 13.07 27.38 28.26
N GLU A 573 12.66 26.20 27.78
CA GLU A 573 13.35 25.44 26.72
C GLU A 573 12.73 25.62 25.31
N ASP A 574 11.55 26.22 25.18
CA ASP A 574 10.82 26.33 23.89
C ASP A 574 11.26 27.53 23.01
N VAL A 575 12.08 28.45 23.53
CA VAL A 575 12.46 29.68 22.83
C VAL A 575 13.43 29.45 21.66
N VAL A 576 14.02 28.25 21.54
CA VAL A 576 14.96 27.93 20.44
C VAL A 576 14.31 27.12 19.30
N ARG A 577 13.03 26.72 19.41
CA ARG A 577 12.39 25.82 18.43
C ARG A 577 11.10 26.31 17.77
N SER A 578 10.53 27.44 18.16
CA SER A 578 9.35 27.97 17.47
C SER A 578 9.73 29.03 16.42
N ARG A 579 9.61 28.66 15.14
CA ARG A 579 9.38 29.59 14.03
C ARG A 579 8.03 29.30 13.35
N SER A 580 6.99 29.03 14.15
CA SER A 580 5.61 29.12 13.70
C SER A 580 5.11 30.54 13.94
N THR A 581 4.67 31.22 12.88
CA THR A 581 4.08 32.56 12.97
C THR A 581 2.66 32.41 13.53
N THR A 582 2.52 32.54 14.85
CA THR A 582 1.19 32.62 15.49
C THR A 582 0.60 34.00 15.17
N THR A 583 -0.30 34.07 14.20
CA THR A 583 -0.98 35.32 13.82
C THR A 583 -2.23 35.51 14.69
N TYR A 584 -2.22 36.52 15.56
CA TYR A 584 -3.41 36.97 16.30
C TYR A 584 -4.10 38.09 15.53
N LEU A 585 -5.34 37.87 15.10
CA LEU A 585 -6.15 38.90 14.47
C LEU A 585 -7.08 39.53 15.52
N ASP A 586 -6.63 40.66 16.08
CA ASP A 586 -7.48 41.54 16.88
C ASP A 586 -8.46 42.31 15.97
N ALA A 587 -9.66 42.53 16.48
CA ALA A 587 -10.81 42.98 15.73
C ALA A 587 -10.60 44.37 15.11
N ARG A 588 -10.48 44.44 13.77
CA ARG A 588 -11.10 45.44 12.88
C ARG A 588 -10.67 45.21 11.43
N ARG A 589 -11.32 44.28 10.74
CA ARG A 589 -11.67 44.44 9.33
C ARG A 589 -12.81 43.49 9.00
N LYS A 590 -13.84 44.05 8.36
CA LYS A 590 -15.08 43.40 7.91
C LYS A 590 -14.75 42.11 7.15
N LEU A 591 -14.81 40.95 7.81
CA LEU A 591 -15.17 39.72 7.14
C LEU A 591 -16.69 39.66 7.15
N ALA A 592 -17.27 39.83 5.98
CA ALA A 592 -18.70 39.64 5.79
C ALA A 592 -19.01 38.15 5.99
N ASP A 593 -19.89 37.93 6.96
CA ASP A 593 -20.80 36.82 7.22
C ASP A 593 -21.04 35.84 6.04
N VAL A 594 -21.13 34.54 6.35
CA VAL A 594 -22.42 33.79 6.29
C VAL A 594 -22.18 32.27 6.27
N ASP A 595 -22.89 31.65 7.20
CA ASP A 595 -23.21 30.25 7.37
C ASP A 595 -24.09 29.70 6.21
N THR A 596 -23.86 28.45 5.82
CA THR A 596 -24.73 27.51 5.07
C THR A 596 -25.75 27.94 3.98
N VAL A 597 -25.81 27.08 2.94
CA VAL A 597 -26.95 26.71 2.04
C VAL A 597 -26.86 27.12 0.55
N ARG A 598 -27.09 26.08 -0.28
CA ARG A 598 -27.52 26.01 -1.70
C ARG A 598 -27.39 27.26 -2.57
N GLY A 599 -26.81 27.04 -3.75
CA GLY A 599 -27.27 27.67 -4.98
C GLY A 599 -26.14 28.23 -5.82
N VAL A 600 -26.20 27.92 -7.10
CA VAL A 600 -25.43 28.58 -8.17
C VAL A 600 -25.77 30.08 -8.18
N GLU A 601 -24.76 30.90 -8.54
CA GLU A 601 -24.74 32.36 -8.81
C GLU A 601 -24.09 33.26 -7.73
N GLY A 602 -22.81 33.62 -7.97
CA GLY A 602 -22.25 34.90 -7.50
C GLY A 602 -21.08 34.89 -6.50
N GLY A 603 -20.61 33.76 -5.98
CA GLY A 603 -19.54 33.70 -4.97
C GLY A 603 -18.28 32.91 -5.38
N ALA A 604 -17.21 32.98 -4.56
CA ALA A 604 -16.02 32.16 -4.70
C ALA A 604 -16.37 30.66 -4.67
N ILE A 605 -15.75 29.86 -5.54
CA ILE A 605 -16.15 28.46 -5.72
C ILE A 605 -15.63 27.60 -4.56
N ARG A 606 -16.53 26.92 -3.84
CA ARG A 606 -16.15 25.99 -2.76
C ARG A 606 -16.49 24.55 -3.12
N ARG A 607 -15.50 23.64 -3.08
CA ARG A 607 -15.69 22.21 -3.38
C ARG A 607 -14.88 21.34 -2.41
N ARG A 608 -15.51 20.29 -1.87
CA ARG A 608 -14.88 19.28 -1.01
C ARG A 608 -15.08 17.90 -1.63
N SER A 609 -14.05 17.07 -1.66
CA SER A 609 -14.05 15.69 -2.17
C SER A 609 -13.25 14.78 -1.24
N SER A 610 -13.63 13.51 -1.10
CA SER A 610 -12.91 12.55 -0.25
C SER A 610 -11.90 11.68 -1.02
N GLY A 611 -11.81 11.80 -2.35
CA GLY A 611 -10.89 10.96 -3.15
C GLY A 611 -11.04 11.04 -4.67
N GLY A 612 -11.61 12.13 -5.20
CA GLY A 612 -11.73 12.39 -6.64
C GLY A 612 -10.95 13.64 -7.04
N ALA A 613 -10.49 13.68 -8.30
CA ALA A 613 -9.88 14.88 -8.86
C ALA A 613 -10.89 16.04 -8.93
N ILE A 614 -10.45 17.26 -8.66
CA ILE A 614 -11.26 18.47 -8.76
C ILE A 614 -10.67 19.30 -9.89
N ALA A 615 -11.42 19.47 -10.97
CA ALA A 615 -11.04 20.35 -12.06
C ALA A 615 -12.03 21.53 -12.15
N ILE A 616 -11.52 22.75 -12.10
CA ILE A 616 -12.25 23.98 -12.31
C ILE A 616 -11.60 24.72 -13.47
N GLU A 617 -12.38 24.99 -14.51
CA GLU A 617 -11.89 25.69 -15.70
C GLU A 617 -11.69 27.19 -15.43
N GLU A 618 -12.65 27.83 -14.76
CA GLU A 618 -12.57 29.25 -14.39
C GLU A 618 -13.12 29.53 -12.98
N ALA A 619 -12.44 30.40 -12.23
CA ALA A 619 -12.82 30.88 -10.90
C ALA A 619 -12.60 32.40 -10.77
N PRO A 620 -13.42 33.24 -11.44
CA PRO A 620 -13.21 34.69 -11.55
C PRO A 620 -13.39 35.47 -10.23
N ARG A 621 -13.83 34.82 -9.15
CA ARG A 621 -13.96 35.40 -7.80
C ARG A 621 -13.25 34.58 -6.73
N GLY A 622 -12.32 33.70 -7.13
CA GLY A 622 -11.54 32.84 -6.25
C GLY A 622 -12.16 31.46 -6.06
N ALA A 623 -11.39 30.56 -5.45
CA ALA A 623 -11.81 29.19 -5.17
C ALA A 623 -11.17 28.65 -3.89
N VAL A 624 -11.91 27.82 -3.16
CA VAL A 624 -11.41 27.07 -1.99
C VAL A 624 -11.77 25.59 -2.18
N LEU A 625 -10.75 24.78 -2.40
CA LEU A 625 -10.89 23.40 -2.87
C LEU A 625 -10.17 22.43 -1.95
N TYR A 626 -10.85 21.34 -1.60
CA TYR A 626 -10.29 20.29 -0.76
C TYR A 626 -10.53 18.91 -1.38
N THR A 627 -9.51 18.06 -1.44
CA THR A 627 -9.67 16.64 -1.78
C THR A 627 -8.82 15.69 -0.93
N GLY A 628 -9.36 14.53 -0.54
CA GLY A 628 -8.63 13.55 0.26
C GLY A 628 -7.53 12.76 -0.48
N GLY A 629 -7.55 12.71 -1.83
CA GLY A 629 -6.63 11.83 -2.58
C GLY A 629 -6.73 11.91 -4.12
N GLY A 630 -6.89 13.11 -4.67
CA GLY A 630 -6.91 13.34 -6.12
C GLY A 630 -6.23 14.65 -6.51
N SER A 631 -5.97 14.84 -7.81
CA SER A 631 -5.37 16.09 -8.29
C SER A 631 -6.37 17.24 -8.28
N ILE A 632 -5.89 18.45 -8.01
CA ILE A 632 -6.68 19.68 -8.11
C ILE A 632 -6.14 20.51 -9.26
N THR A 633 -6.99 20.89 -10.19
CA THR A 633 -6.65 21.79 -11.29
C THR A 633 -7.61 22.97 -11.28
N VAL A 634 -7.06 24.18 -11.22
CA VAL A 634 -7.81 25.43 -11.36
C VAL A 634 -7.20 26.22 -12.50
N GLY A 635 -7.99 26.48 -13.54
CA GLY A 635 -7.59 27.32 -14.67
C GLY A 635 -7.63 28.81 -14.33
N ARG A 636 -8.19 29.63 -15.24
CA ARG A 636 -8.19 31.09 -15.07
C ARG A 636 -8.95 31.49 -13.82
N SER A 637 -8.30 32.24 -12.94
CA SER A 637 -8.86 32.61 -11.65
C SER A 637 -8.41 34.00 -11.22
N ALA A 638 -9.19 34.64 -10.35
CA ALA A 638 -8.88 35.95 -9.80
C ALA A 638 -9.20 35.97 -8.30
N GLY A 639 -8.50 36.83 -7.54
CA GLY A 639 -8.62 36.85 -6.08
C GLY A 639 -7.84 35.71 -5.40
N LEU A 640 -8.35 35.18 -4.28
CA LEU A 640 -7.67 34.10 -3.54
C LEU A 640 -8.09 32.72 -4.08
N VAL A 641 -7.10 31.89 -4.42
CA VAL A 641 -7.28 30.49 -4.78
C VAL A 641 -6.53 29.61 -3.80
N SER A 642 -7.25 28.82 -3.01
CA SER A 642 -6.69 27.89 -2.04
C SER A 642 -7.08 26.45 -2.39
N ALA A 643 -6.07 25.59 -2.54
CA ALA A 643 -6.25 24.18 -2.91
C ALA A 643 -5.46 23.28 -1.96
N THR A 644 -6.18 22.33 -1.34
CA THR A 644 -5.61 21.36 -0.41
C THR A 644 -5.92 19.93 -0.85
N THR A 645 -4.89 19.08 -0.98
CA THR A 645 -5.05 17.65 -1.27
C THR A 645 -4.26 16.74 -0.33
N GLY A 646 -4.87 15.64 0.11
CA GLY A 646 -4.17 14.61 0.89
C GLY A 646 -3.12 13.83 0.07
N GLY A 647 -3.28 13.79 -1.26
CA GLY A 647 -2.35 13.16 -2.18
C GLY A 647 -2.81 13.34 -3.64
N GLY A 648 -1.98 13.94 -4.47
CA GLY A 648 -2.30 14.35 -5.83
C GLY A 648 -1.57 15.63 -6.22
N GLU A 649 -1.51 15.88 -7.53
CA GLU A 649 -0.90 17.09 -8.09
C GLU A 649 -1.84 18.29 -7.92
N ILE A 650 -1.29 19.46 -7.62
CA ILE A 650 -2.02 20.73 -7.62
C ILE A 650 -1.51 21.56 -8.78
N SER A 651 -2.40 22.01 -9.65
CA SER A 651 -2.09 22.95 -10.73
C SER A 651 -3.04 24.14 -10.65
N LEU A 652 -2.51 25.30 -10.27
CA LEU A 652 -3.23 26.56 -10.17
C LEU A 652 -2.69 27.51 -11.24
N GLY A 653 -3.54 27.96 -12.14
CA GLY A 653 -3.26 29.15 -12.92
C GLY A 653 -3.72 29.09 -14.37
N PRO A 654 -3.82 30.27 -15.03
CA PRO A 654 -3.32 31.57 -14.54
C PRO A 654 -4.17 32.19 -13.41
N VAL A 655 -3.52 32.67 -12.34
CA VAL A 655 -4.16 33.30 -11.16
C VAL A 655 -3.84 34.80 -11.11
N ASP A 656 -4.85 35.66 -11.23
CA ASP A 656 -4.77 37.12 -11.01
C ASP A 656 -5.14 37.46 -9.55
N GLY A 657 -4.20 37.22 -8.64
CA GLY A 657 -4.40 37.37 -7.20
C GLY A 657 -3.43 36.53 -6.36
N SER A 658 -3.88 36.03 -5.21
CA SER A 658 -3.09 35.21 -4.28
C SER A 658 -3.40 33.72 -4.46
N ALA A 659 -2.42 32.86 -4.24
CA ALA A 659 -2.55 31.42 -4.48
C ALA A 659 -1.93 30.59 -3.35
N GLU A 660 -2.65 29.54 -2.94
CA GLU A 660 -2.24 28.62 -1.89
C GLU A 660 -2.38 27.17 -2.35
N GLY A 661 -1.31 26.39 -2.23
CA GLY A 661 -1.28 24.98 -2.62
C GLY A 661 -0.69 24.11 -1.52
N HIS A 662 -1.50 23.21 -0.97
CA HIS A 662 -1.11 22.29 0.11
C HIS A 662 -1.33 20.84 -0.33
N THR A 663 -0.26 20.04 -0.46
CA THR A 663 -0.38 18.61 -0.80
C THR A 663 0.42 17.71 0.12
N GLY A 664 -0.18 16.60 0.55
CA GLY A 664 0.53 15.57 1.32
C GLY A 664 1.59 14.84 0.47
N ALA A 665 1.32 14.66 -0.82
CA ALA A 665 2.24 14.07 -1.80
C ALA A 665 1.77 14.38 -3.23
N GLY A 666 2.63 15.01 -4.04
CA GLY A 666 2.38 15.40 -5.42
C GLY A 666 3.10 16.70 -5.78
N ASP A 667 3.20 16.96 -7.08
CA ASP A 667 3.80 18.20 -7.57
C ASP A 667 2.81 19.37 -7.43
N VAL A 668 3.34 20.57 -7.19
CA VAL A 668 2.55 21.80 -7.08
C VAL A 668 3.02 22.79 -8.14
N THR A 669 2.15 23.10 -9.08
CA THR A 669 2.36 24.09 -10.13
C THR A 669 1.49 25.31 -9.85
N ILE A 670 2.07 26.49 -9.64
CA ILE A 670 1.32 27.75 -9.48
C ILE A 670 1.79 28.77 -10.51
N VAL A 671 0.87 29.29 -11.31
CA VAL A 671 1.13 30.36 -12.27
C VAL A 671 0.36 31.61 -11.85
N VAL A 672 1.08 32.60 -11.32
CA VAL A 672 0.53 33.91 -10.98
C VAL A 672 0.73 34.87 -12.15
N VAL A 673 -0.33 35.58 -12.49
CA VAL A 673 -0.36 36.62 -13.52
C VAL A 673 -0.95 37.90 -12.93
N GLY A 674 -0.78 39.02 -13.61
CA GLY A 674 -1.28 40.33 -13.13
C GLY A 674 -0.18 41.37 -13.04
N ASP A 675 -0.52 42.53 -12.49
CA ASP A 675 0.40 43.65 -12.24
C ASP A 675 1.34 43.32 -11.06
N GLY A 676 2.66 43.30 -11.28
CA GLY A 676 3.64 42.99 -10.24
C GLY A 676 3.64 43.97 -9.05
N ALA A 677 3.00 45.15 -9.20
CA ALA A 677 2.79 46.11 -8.11
C ALA A 677 1.56 45.78 -7.23
N ALA A 678 0.67 44.90 -7.69
CA ALA A 678 -0.44 44.38 -6.90
C ALA A 678 0.05 43.30 -5.91
N ARG A 679 -0.76 43.03 -4.88
CA ARG A 679 -0.39 42.05 -3.84
C ARG A 679 -0.72 40.64 -4.30
N HIS A 680 0.31 39.81 -4.41
CA HIS A 680 0.26 38.43 -4.90
C HIS A 680 0.94 37.50 -3.90
N ASP A 681 0.22 37.13 -2.83
CA ASP A 681 0.78 36.22 -1.83
C ASP A 681 0.70 34.77 -2.33
N VAL A 682 1.80 34.03 -2.21
CA VAL A 682 1.92 32.65 -2.69
C VAL A 682 2.44 31.76 -1.58
N TYR A 683 1.65 30.76 -1.20
CA TYR A 683 2.01 29.79 -0.19
C TYR A 683 1.96 28.38 -0.76
N VAL A 684 3.07 27.65 -0.70
CA VAL A 684 3.16 26.27 -1.16
C VAL A 684 3.73 25.38 -0.06
N THR A 685 3.00 24.30 0.24
CA THR A 685 3.49 23.24 1.13
C THR A 685 3.31 21.88 0.49
N THR A 686 4.39 21.10 0.35
CA THR A 686 4.30 19.71 -0.10
C THR A 686 5.17 18.76 0.72
N GLY A 687 4.60 17.60 1.09
CA GLY A 687 5.30 16.55 1.81
C GLY A 687 6.19 15.65 0.94
N TYR A 688 5.96 15.63 -0.38
CA TYR A 688 6.74 14.89 -1.38
C TYR A 688 6.36 15.37 -2.79
N GLY A 689 7.31 15.73 -3.63
CA GLY A 689 7.07 16.27 -4.99
C GLY A 689 7.74 17.63 -5.22
N ALA A 690 7.79 18.09 -6.46
CA ALA A 690 8.39 19.38 -6.81
C ALA A 690 7.37 20.52 -6.72
N ALA A 691 7.82 21.73 -6.40
CA ALA A 691 7.02 22.93 -6.61
C ALA A 691 7.60 23.77 -7.75
N ASP A 692 6.78 24.06 -8.74
CA ASP A 692 7.08 24.95 -9.84
C ASP A 692 6.16 26.18 -9.76
N VAL A 693 6.75 27.34 -9.48
CA VAL A 693 6.01 28.59 -9.24
C VAL A 693 6.47 29.66 -10.22
N TRP A 694 5.54 30.15 -11.05
CA TRP A 694 5.75 31.27 -11.98
C TRP A 694 5.18 32.55 -11.38
N LEU A 695 6.02 33.58 -11.28
CA LEU A 695 5.64 34.90 -10.77
C LEU A 695 5.81 35.99 -11.84
N PRO A 696 5.02 37.08 -11.80
CA PRO A 696 5.20 38.24 -12.67
C PRO A 696 6.65 38.76 -12.65
N ALA A 697 7.16 39.18 -13.81
CA ALA A 697 8.58 39.52 -13.97
C ALA A 697 9.03 40.76 -13.18
N ASP A 698 8.06 41.59 -12.78
CA ASP A 698 8.15 42.85 -12.06
C ASP A 698 7.59 42.75 -10.62
N ILE A 699 7.34 41.54 -10.11
CA ILE A 699 6.77 41.32 -8.78
C ILE A 699 7.64 41.94 -7.67
N SER A 700 6.98 42.61 -6.73
CA SER A 700 7.59 43.05 -5.48
C SER A 700 7.20 42.12 -4.32
N ALA A 701 8.15 41.27 -3.88
CA ALA A 701 7.88 40.21 -2.93
C ALA A 701 9.06 39.85 -2.02
N ARG A 702 8.77 39.37 -0.81
CA ARG A 702 9.74 38.65 0.03
C ARG A 702 9.66 37.16 -0.28
N LEU A 703 10.79 36.57 -0.66
CA LEU A 703 10.94 35.15 -0.91
C LEU A 703 11.45 34.44 0.35
N ASP A 704 10.73 33.42 0.80
CA ASP A 704 11.10 32.52 1.90
C ASP A 704 10.92 31.05 1.45
N LEU A 705 12.01 30.42 1.04
CA LEU A 705 12.02 29.12 0.38
C LEU A 705 12.74 28.11 1.26
N GLU A 706 12.15 26.93 1.43
CA GLU A 706 12.73 25.84 2.19
C GLU A 706 12.43 24.50 1.51
N THR A 707 13.46 23.70 1.30
CA THR A 707 13.32 22.27 0.98
C THR A 707 14.14 21.44 1.97
N ALA A 708 13.56 20.34 2.46
CA ALA A 708 14.22 19.42 3.36
C ALA A 708 14.38 18.05 2.68
N TYR A 709 15.57 17.44 2.71
CA TYR A 709 15.76 16.06 2.25
C TYR A 709 16.06 15.11 3.39
N THR A 710 15.43 13.94 3.35
CA THR A 710 15.62 12.87 4.34
C THR A 710 16.80 11.97 3.97
N ASN A 711 17.42 11.33 4.97
CA ASN A 711 18.53 10.41 4.76
C ASN A 711 18.20 9.16 3.91
N ASN A 712 16.93 8.88 3.71
CA ASN A 712 16.44 7.76 2.89
C ASN A 712 16.20 8.15 1.42
N LEU A 713 16.30 9.44 1.06
CA LEU A 713 16.01 9.95 -0.29
C LEU A 713 17.14 9.64 -1.30
N GLY A 714 18.36 9.39 -0.82
CA GLY A 714 19.52 9.01 -1.64
C GLY A 714 20.21 10.14 -2.41
N HIS A 715 19.63 11.34 -2.47
CA HIS A 715 20.20 12.56 -3.05
C HIS A 715 19.71 13.82 -2.31
N ALA A 716 20.42 14.94 -2.48
CA ALA A 716 20.03 16.24 -1.92
C ALA A 716 18.99 16.92 -2.82
N THR A 717 18.07 17.67 -2.23
CA THR A 717 17.08 18.50 -2.96
C THR A 717 17.64 19.88 -3.22
N HIS A 718 17.15 20.55 -4.28
CA HIS A 718 17.67 21.82 -4.72
C HIS A 718 16.59 22.90 -4.81
N ILE A 719 17.00 24.15 -4.62
CA ILE A 719 16.19 25.35 -4.88
C ILE A 719 16.77 26.03 -6.12
N TYR A 720 15.96 26.09 -7.18
CA TYR A 720 16.24 26.82 -8.41
C TYR A 720 15.40 28.10 -8.42
N SER A 721 16.02 29.24 -8.71
CA SER A 721 15.33 30.53 -8.79
C SER A 721 15.94 31.37 -9.90
N ASP A 722 15.08 31.93 -10.75
CA ASP A 722 15.48 32.92 -11.76
C ASP A 722 15.90 34.26 -11.15
N TRP A 723 15.54 34.51 -9.88
CA TRP A 723 16.02 35.65 -9.10
C TRP A 723 17.21 35.27 -8.23
N PRO A 724 18.14 36.21 -7.97
CA PRO A 724 19.22 35.98 -7.03
C PRO A 724 18.68 35.79 -5.60
N ILE A 725 19.00 34.65 -4.99
CA ILE A 725 18.58 34.28 -3.63
C ILE A 725 19.80 33.91 -2.76
N ASP A 726 19.76 34.26 -1.47
CA ASP A 726 20.77 33.81 -0.48
C ASP A 726 20.44 32.38 -0.07
N LEU A 727 21.27 31.42 -0.49
CA LEU A 727 21.09 29.99 -0.23
C LEU A 727 21.94 29.54 0.95
N ARG A 728 21.33 28.84 1.90
CA ARG A 728 21.99 28.24 3.05
C ARG A 728 21.55 26.80 3.24
N GLU A 729 22.52 25.90 3.38
CA GLU A 729 22.27 24.50 3.70
C GLU A 729 22.73 24.20 5.13
N THR A 730 21.93 23.44 5.88
CA THR A 730 22.33 22.95 7.20
C THR A 730 23.34 21.82 7.08
N ALA A 731 24.47 21.92 7.78
CA ALA A 731 25.52 20.91 7.75
C ALA A 731 25.14 19.59 8.45
N ASP A 732 24.35 19.67 9.51
CA ASP A 732 24.00 18.51 10.34
C ASP A 732 22.61 17.97 10.02
N TRP A 733 22.44 16.66 10.26
CA TRP A 733 21.14 16.01 10.16
C TRP A 733 20.28 16.35 11.39
N ASP A 734 19.09 16.90 11.18
CA ASP A 734 18.11 17.16 12.24
C ASP A 734 17.08 16.02 12.32
N ALA A 735 17.08 15.29 13.44
CA ALA A 735 16.18 14.16 13.69
C ALA A 735 14.91 14.51 14.49
N ARG A 736 14.65 15.79 14.78
CA ARG A 736 13.51 16.21 15.63
C ARG A 736 12.15 15.84 15.04
N GLU A 737 12.03 15.78 13.72
CA GLU A 737 10.82 15.41 12.97
C GLU A 737 10.73 13.89 12.67
N GLY A 738 11.36 13.08 13.52
CA GLY A 738 11.37 11.61 13.43
C GLY A 738 12.39 11.05 12.44
N THR A 739 12.26 11.36 11.14
CA THR A 739 13.25 10.96 10.13
C THR A 739 14.30 12.06 9.97
N PRO A 740 15.61 11.78 10.12
CA PRO A 740 16.66 12.80 10.00
C PRO A 740 16.59 13.56 8.66
N ARG A 741 16.58 14.90 8.72
CA ARG A 741 16.50 15.81 7.57
C ARG A 741 17.64 16.80 7.53
N ARG A 742 18.02 17.21 6.33
CA ARG A 742 18.83 18.42 6.09
C ARG A 742 17.99 19.43 5.31
N TYR A 743 18.17 20.70 5.62
CA TYR A 743 17.40 21.80 5.06
C TYR A 743 18.27 22.64 4.13
N VAL A 744 17.74 22.94 2.95
CA VAL A 744 18.21 23.98 2.05
C VAL A 744 17.21 25.12 2.13
N ARG A 745 17.68 26.31 2.50
CA ARG A 745 16.87 27.51 2.66
C ARG A 745 17.33 28.59 1.70
N GLY A 746 16.40 29.25 1.02
CA GLY A 746 16.65 30.37 0.14
C GLY A 746 15.82 31.58 0.57
N SER A 747 16.43 32.75 0.67
CA SER A 747 15.67 33.99 0.92
C SER A 747 16.15 35.14 0.07
N ALA A 748 15.21 36.01 -0.30
CA ALA A 748 15.49 37.28 -0.98
C ALA A 748 14.35 38.27 -0.75
N THR A 749 14.63 39.56 -0.97
CA THR A 749 13.60 40.59 -1.04
C THR A 749 13.68 41.24 -2.42
N LEU A 750 12.59 41.17 -3.17
CA LEU A 750 12.42 41.78 -4.48
C LEU A 750 11.61 43.07 -4.31
N GLY A 751 12.09 44.18 -4.87
CA GLY A 751 11.41 45.48 -4.81
C GLY A 751 11.19 46.01 -3.38
N ASP A 752 9.99 46.51 -3.09
CA ASP A 752 9.52 46.96 -1.78
C ASP A 752 9.05 45.82 -0.85
N GLY A 753 9.03 44.57 -1.31
CA GLY A 753 8.67 43.39 -0.51
C GLY A 753 7.20 43.34 -0.09
N ARG A 754 6.29 43.90 -0.92
CA ARG A 754 4.85 44.03 -0.64
C ARG A 754 4.09 42.71 -0.58
N SER A 755 4.49 41.72 -1.38
CA SER A 755 3.90 40.38 -1.38
C SER A 755 4.77 39.39 -0.63
N GLU A 756 4.20 38.28 -0.18
CA GLU A 756 4.96 37.19 0.45
C GLU A 756 4.88 35.92 -0.40
N VAL A 757 6.05 35.36 -0.74
CA VAL A 757 6.15 34.07 -1.43
C VAL A 757 6.87 33.11 -0.51
N ARG A 758 6.14 32.13 0.00
CA ARG A 758 6.67 31.11 0.91
C ARG A 758 6.47 29.72 0.33
N VAL A 759 7.56 28.95 0.23
CA VAL A 759 7.53 27.58 -0.28
C VAL A 759 8.23 26.66 0.70
N ARG A 760 7.53 25.62 1.18
CA ARG A 760 8.07 24.60 2.10
C ARG A 760 7.86 23.21 1.52
N ILE A 761 8.96 22.50 1.27
CA ILE A 761 8.93 21.17 0.65
C ILE A 761 9.71 20.16 1.48
N VAL A 762 9.26 18.92 1.49
CA VAL A 762 10.03 17.78 1.97
C VAL A 762 10.26 16.80 0.81
N ASN A 763 11.51 16.38 0.61
CA ASN A 763 11.96 15.42 -0.41
C ASN A 763 11.61 15.81 -1.87
N GLY A 764 11.69 17.08 -2.22
CA GLY A 764 11.51 17.56 -3.60
C GLY A 764 12.15 18.92 -3.87
N ASP A 765 12.25 19.27 -5.15
CA ASP A 765 12.89 20.51 -5.60
C ASP A 765 11.91 21.68 -5.60
N VAL A 766 12.44 22.89 -5.35
CA VAL A 766 11.73 24.16 -5.52
C VAL A 766 12.22 24.83 -6.79
N ARG A 767 11.32 25.27 -7.67
CA ARG A 767 11.64 26.03 -8.89
C ARG A 767 10.81 27.30 -8.96
N LEU A 768 11.48 28.44 -8.93
CA LEU A 768 10.88 29.76 -9.14
C LEU A 768 11.25 30.27 -10.53
N HIS A 769 10.22 30.52 -11.34
CA HIS A 769 10.34 30.98 -12.71
C HIS A 769 9.87 32.42 -12.85
N ARG A 770 10.58 33.20 -13.67
CA ARG A 770 10.27 34.59 -13.96
C ARG A 770 9.34 34.72 -15.18
N GLY A 771 8.22 35.40 -14.99
CA GLY A 771 7.21 35.61 -16.02
C GLY A 771 6.28 34.41 -16.18
N SER A 772 5.53 34.38 -17.27
CA SER A 772 4.62 33.26 -17.58
C SER A 772 5.36 32.09 -18.23
N PRO A 773 4.87 30.84 -18.06
CA PRO A 773 5.48 29.69 -18.73
C PRO A 773 5.54 29.89 -20.25
N PRO A 774 6.62 29.43 -20.92
CA PRO A 774 6.71 29.51 -22.38
C PRO A 774 5.51 28.75 -22.97
N GLY A 775 4.77 29.41 -23.87
CA GLY A 775 3.47 28.96 -24.35
C GLY A 775 3.44 27.49 -24.76
N ARG A 776 2.45 26.75 -24.25
CA ARG A 776 2.03 25.46 -24.78
C ARG A 776 1.15 25.65 -26.01
#